data_AF-S7NGC8-F1
#
_entry.id   AF-S7NGC8-F1
#
_cell.length_a   1.000
_cell.length_b   1.000
_cell.length_c   1.000
_cell.angle_alpha   90.00
_cell.angle_beta   90.00
_cell.angle_gamma   90.00
#
_symmetry.space_group_name_H-M   'P 1'
#
loop_
_entity.id
_entity.type
_entity.pdbx_description
1 polymer ?
#
loop_
_entity_poly.entity_id
_entity_poly.type
_entity_poly.pdbx_seq_one_letter_code
_entity_poly.pdbx_strand_id
1 'polypeptide(L)'
;MTTWSAPRRPCRALGLLLLVVLGFLVLRRYLHLEPGSCGQEVAQRLHWPRLLSPWLRHRQSGLHTKGQNFMLEDSTFWIFGGSVHYFRVPRAYWRDRLLKMKACGLNTLTTYVPWNLHEPQRGTFDFSGNLDLEAFVRMAAEVGLWVILRPGPYICSEIDLGGLPSWLLRDSGMRLRTTYKGFTEAVDLYFDHLMSRVVPLQYKHGGPIIAVQVENEYGSYNKDPAYLPYIKKALEDRGIVELLLTSDNKDGLSNGVIDGVLATINLQSQHDLQLLTIFLLSVQGVQPKMVMEYWTGWFDSWGGPHNILDASEVLKTVSAIIDAGSSINLYMFHGGTNFGFINGAMHFHDYKSDVTSYGKYYDAVLTEAGDYTAKYVKLREFFGSISGSPLPPPPELLPKTAYESLRPALYLSLWDALQYMESPIISEKPVNMENLPVNNGNGQSFGYTLYETTIGSPGVLRGLVRDRGQVFVNTVFIGFLDYERKDIVIPLIQGYTVLRILVENCGRVNYGHNIDEQRKGLIGNIYLNNSPLKNFRIYSLDMKKSFFQRFSSSAWNLVPETPVFPAFFLGALPVALSPLDTFMKLEGWEKGVVFINGQNLGRYWNIGPQETLYLPGAWLDQGINQVIVFEERAAGPVIQFTETPHLGRNQYIH
;
A
#
# COMPACT_ATOMS: atom_id res chain seq x y z
N MET A 1 30.90 -72.45 71.68
CA MET A 1 30.61 -71.06 72.09
C MET A 1 31.20 -70.12 71.05
N THR A 2 30.46 -69.03 70.75
CA THR A 2 30.81 -67.84 69.94
C THR A 2 31.15 -68.06 68.46
N THR A 3 30.26 -67.60 67.55
CA THR A 3 30.49 -66.42 66.68
C THR A 3 29.26 -66.03 65.82
N TRP A 4 28.78 -64.80 66.03
CA TRP A 4 28.30 -63.74 65.10
C TRP A 4 27.39 -64.00 63.88
N SER A 5 26.23 -63.33 63.84
CA SER A 5 25.63 -62.70 62.64
C SER A 5 24.74 -61.48 62.99
N ALA A 6 24.61 -60.55 62.03
CA ALA A 6 24.34 -59.10 62.14
C ALA A 6 22.84 -58.68 62.21
N PRO A 7 22.52 -57.40 62.59
CA PRO A 7 21.15 -56.92 62.73
C PRO A 7 20.59 -56.21 61.48
N ARG A 8 19.27 -56.35 61.28
CA ARG A 8 18.44 -55.70 60.24
C ARG A 8 18.23 -54.21 60.54
N ARG A 9 18.28 -53.35 59.51
CA ARG A 9 17.81 -51.94 59.53
C ARG A 9 16.58 -51.75 58.62
N PRO A 10 15.66 -50.81 58.93
CA PRO A 10 14.41 -50.62 58.20
C PRO A 10 14.52 -49.51 57.13
N CYS A 11 14.39 -49.86 55.85
CA CYS A 11 14.26 -48.92 54.74
C CYS A 11 12.88 -49.06 54.08
N ARG A 12 11.82 -48.47 54.65
CA ARG A 12 10.53 -48.30 53.95
C ARG A 12 9.78 -46.98 54.21
N ALA A 13 10.28 -46.08 55.06
CA ALA A 13 9.61 -44.80 55.34
C ALA A 13 10.06 -43.62 54.46
N LEU A 14 11.27 -43.65 53.87
CA LEU A 14 11.77 -42.53 53.06
C LEU A 14 11.23 -42.51 51.60
N GLY A 15 10.86 -43.67 51.05
CA GLY A 15 10.38 -43.77 49.66
C GLY A 15 8.97 -43.24 49.46
N LEU A 16 8.09 -43.40 50.46
CA LEU A 16 6.70 -42.91 50.39
C LEU A 16 6.62 -41.38 50.56
N LEU A 17 7.50 -40.81 51.40
CA LEU A 17 7.53 -39.36 51.62
C LEU A 17 8.03 -38.60 50.38
N LEU A 18 8.95 -39.19 49.62
CA LEU A 18 9.46 -38.58 48.37
C LEU A 18 8.40 -38.56 47.26
N LEU A 19 7.56 -39.60 47.16
CA LEU A 19 6.46 -39.68 46.18
C LEU A 19 5.31 -38.72 46.50
N VAL A 20 5.00 -38.49 47.77
CA VAL A 20 3.96 -37.53 48.18
C VAL A 20 4.41 -36.08 47.95
N VAL A 21 5.69 -35.76 48.17
CA VAL A 21 6.24 -34.42 47.89
C VAL A 21 6.33 -34.14 46.38
N LEU A 22 6.69 -35.14 45.56
CA LEU A 22 6.65 -35.02 44.09
C LEU A 22 5.21 -34.90 43.55
N GLY A 23 4.24 -35.59 44.15
CA GLY A 23 2.82 -35.45 43.80
C GLY A 23 2.24 -34.07 44.13
N PHE A 24 2.60 -33.49 45.28
CA PHE A 24 2.16 -32.14 45.67
C PHE A 24 2.79 -31.03 44.82
N LEU A 25 4.03 -31.21 44.37
CA LEU A 25 4.72 -30.25 43.49
C LEU A 25 4.15 -30.28 42.05
N VAL A 26 3.66 -31.42 41.58
CA VAL A 26 3.01 -31.56 40.27
C VAL A 26 1.57 -31.03 40.28
N LEU A 27 0.80 -31.28 41.36
CA LEU A 27 -0.57 -30.73 41.47
C LEU A 27 -0.61 -29.22 41.69
N ARG A 28 0.39 -28.63 42.36
CA ARG A 28 0.48 -27.17 42.53
C ARG A 28 0.83 -26.43 41.23
N ARG A 29 1.27 -27.16 40.20
CA ARG A 29 1.52 -26.63 38.84
C ARG A 29 0.30 -26.68 37.92
N TYR A 30 -0.81 -27.34 38.32
CA TYR A 30 -1.95 -27.59 37.43
C TYR A 30 -3.31 -27.03 37.92
N LEU A 31 -3.39 -26.44 39.12
CA LEU A 31 -4.64 -25.86 39.65
C LEU A 31 -4.44 -24.40 40.08
N HIS A 32 -4.32 -23.51 39.10
CA HIS A 32 -4.78 -22.11 39.15
C HIS A 32 -4.69 -21.51 37.74
N LEU A 33 -5.74 -21.70 36.96
CA LEU A 33 -6.02 -20.94 35.74
C LEU A 33 -7.47 -20.47 35.85
N GLU A 34 -7.63 -19.23 36.32
CA GLU A 34 -8.78 -18.36 36.07
C GLU A 34 -8.23 -17.10 35.38
N PRO A 35 -9.05 -16.43 34.54
CA PRO A 35 -8.59 -15.75 33.35
C PRO A 35 -8.41 -14.24 33.58
N GLY A 36 -7.17 -13.76 33.50
CA GLY A 36 -6.87 -12.34 33.57
C GLY A 36 -5.38 -12.07 33.73
N SER A 37 -4.82 -11.25 32.83
CA SER A 37 -3.45 -10.75 32.78
C SER A 37 -2.33 -11.78 32.57
N CYS A 38 -1.92 -11.99 31.32
CA CYS A 38 -0.54 -12.32 31.01
C CYS A 38 -0.19 -11.83 29.60
N GLY A 39 0.11 -10.54 29.52
CA GLY A 39 0.60 -9.88 28.31
C GLY A 39 1.68 -8.90 28.69
N GLN A 40 2.79 -9.38 29.28
CA GLN A 40 4.00 -8.55 29.46
C GLN A 40 5.31 -9.28 29.82
N GLU A 41 5.37 -10.61 29.94
CA GLU A 41 6.62 -11.29 30.34
C GLU A 41 7.05 -12.44 29.42
N VAL A 42 7.33 -12.13 28.14
CA VAL A 42 8.36 -12.84 27.34
C VAL A 42 9.11 -11.81 26.48
N ALA A 43 9.58 -10.75 27.13
CA ALA A 43 10.46 -9.76 26.52
C ALA A 43 11.72 -9.64 27.39
N GLN A 44 12.62 -10.63 27.33
CA GLN A 44 14.02 -10.39 27.70
C GLN A 44 14.98 -11.47 27.17
N ARG A 45 16.00 -10.95 26.47
CA ARG A 45 17.34 -11.53 26.20
C ARG A 45 17.52 -12.43 24.98
N LEU A 46 17.24 -11.89 23.80
CA LEU A 46 18.16 -12.04 22.67
C LEU A 46 19.05 -10.78 22.61
N HIS A 47 20.25 -10.92 23.19
CA HIS A 47 21.29 -9.90 23.15
C HIS A 47 21.81 -9.74 21.70
N TRP A 48 21.39 -8.66 21.04
CA TRP A 48 21.80 -8.19 19.70
C TRP A 48 23.31 -8.29 19.34
N PRO A 49 24.29 -8.15 20.27
CA PRO A 49 25.73 -8.20 19.91
C PRO A 49 26.26 -9.57 19.44
N ARG A 50 25.44 -10.63 19.43
CA ARG A 50 25.86 -11.99 19.02
C ARG A 50 25.46 -12.38 17.60
N LEU A 51 24.55 -11.64 16.95
CA LEU A 51 24.12 -11.89 15.56
C LEU A 51 24.77 -10.95 14.54
N LEU A 52 25.40 -9.88 15.03
CA LEU A 52 26.27 -9.05 14.23
C LEU A 52 27.62 -9.77 14.07
N SER A 53 28.11 -9.84 12.84
CA SER A 53 29.50 -10.20 12.60
C SER A 53 30.43 -9.29 13.43
N PRO A 54 31.56 -9.78 13.95
CA PRO A 54 32.42 -9.03 14.88
C PRO A 54 32.82 -7.62 14.39
N TRP A 55 32.81 -7.39 13.08
CA TRP A 55 33.10 -6.12 12.41
C TRP A 55 32.00 -5.04 12.53
N LEU A 56 30.81 -5.35 13.04
CA LEU A 56 29.68 -4.40 13.19
C LEU A 56 29.53 -3.82 14.61
N ARG A 57 30.50 -4.07 15.50
CA ARG A 57 30.46 -3.60 16.91
C ARG A 57 30.89 -2.15 17.09
N HIS A 58 31.56 -1.56 16.09
CA HIS A 58 31.98 -0.16 16.08
C HIS A 58 31.53 0.47 14.77
N ARG A 59 30.32 1.05 14.75
CA ARG A 59 29.81 1.78 13.59
C ARG A 59 30.22 3.23 13.72
N GLN A 60 31.20 3.67 12.93
CA GLN A 60 31.78 5.00 13.03
C GLN A 60 31.39 5.86 11.83
N SER A 61 31.41 5.28 10.62
CA SER A 61 31.09 5.96 9.39
C SER A 61 30.02 5.21 8.59
N GLY A 62 28.90 5.88 8.36
CA GLY A 62 27.84 5.41 7.45
C GLY A 62 28.31 5.31 6.01
N LEU A 63 27.35 5.01 5.13
CA LEU A 63 27.59 4.96 3.69
C LEU A 63 28.06 6.33 3.20
N HIS A 64 29.15 6.38 2.47
CA HIS A 64 29.66 7.60 1.86
C HIS A 64 30.33 7.29 0.52
N THR A 65 30.67 8.34 -0.22
CA THR A 65 31.22 8.20 -1.56
C THR A 65 32.72 8.51 -1.55
N LYS A 66 33.50 7.69 -2.27
CA LYS A 66 34.95 7.90 -2.46
C LYS A 66 35.33 7.59 -3.90
N GLY A 67 35.46 8.64 -4.71
CA GLY A 67 35.64 8.50 -6.16
C GLY A 67 34.46 7.76 -6.78
N GLN A 68 34.71 6.67 -7.48
CA GLN A 68 33.65 5.89 -8.17
C GLN A 68 32.97 4.83 -7.29
N ASN A 69 33.35 4.69 -6.02
CA ASN A 69 32.88 3.62 -5.16
C ASN A 69 32.02 4.14 -4.01
N PHE A 70 31.01 3.37 -3.64
CA PHE A 70 30.39 3.48 -2.32
C PHE A 70 31.30 2.83 -1.30
N MET A 71 31.43 3.47 -0.14
CA MET A 71 32.19 2.99 1.01
C MET A 71 31.23 2.85 2.18
N LEU A 72 31.21 1.69 2.82
CA LEU A 72 30.56 1.48 4.10
C LEU A 72 31.67 1.19 5.11
N GLU A 73 31.85 2.08 6.09
CA GLU A 73 33.09 2.17 6.85
C GLU A 73 34.30 2.27 5.88
N ASP A 74 35.35 1.48 6.08
CA ASP A 74 36.54 1.46 5.22
C ASP A 74 36.47 0.47 4.05
N SER A 75 35.31 -0.17 3.83
CA SER A 75 35.15 -1.22 2.81
C SER A 75 34.33 -0.74 1.61
N THR A 76 34.79 -1.07 0.40
CA THR A 76 34.00 -0.88 -0.81
C THR A 76 32.69 -1.65 -0.70
N PHE A 77 31.59 -0.94 -0.90
CA PHE A 77 30.24 -1.47 -0.77
C PHE A 77 29.52 -1.42 -2.12
N TRP A 78 28.79 -2.47 -2.44
CA TRP A 78 27.98 -2.54 -3.67
C TRP A 78 26.53 -2.74 -3.26
N ILE A 79 25.65 -1.86 -3.74
CA ILE A 79 24.24 -1.90 -3.37
C ILE A 79 23.51 -2.75 -4.42
N PHE A 80 23.01 -3.89 -3.95
CA PHE A 80 22.05 -4.72 -4.68
C PHE A 80 20.70 -4.61 -3.96
N GLY A 81 19.93 -3.62 -4.40
CA GLY A 81 18.68 -3.19 -3.82
C GLY A 81 17.47 -3.91 -4.41
N GLY A 82 16.41 -4.06 -3.59
CA GLY A 82 15.08 -4.39 -4.07
C GLY A 82 14.01 -3.58 -3.36
N SER A 83 13.03 -3.10 -4.13
CA SER A 83 11.92 -2.30 -3.60
C SER A 83 10.79 -3.21 -3.10
N VAL A 84 10.42 -3.05 -1.83
CA VAL A 84 9.25 -3.69 -1.19
C VAL A 84 8.55 -2.69 -0.30
N HIS A 85 7.24 -2.54 -0.48
CA HIS A 85 6.44 -1.56 0.25
C HIS A 85 5.61 -2.25 1.33
N TYR A 86 5.89 -1.95 2.60
CA TYR A 86 5.23 -2.58 3.73
C TYR A 86 3.72 -2.34 3.75
N PHE A 87 3.26 -1.17 3.27
CA PHE A 87 1.84 -0.83 3.20
C PHE A 87 1.06 -1.62 2.12
N ARG A 88 1.75 -2.31 1.20
CA ARG A 88 1.16 -3.17 0.16
C ARG A 88 1.22 -4.67 0.49
N VAL A 89 1.84 -5.03 1.60
CA VAL A 89 2.04 -6.43 2.02
C VAL A 89 1.49 -6.59 3.43
N PRO A 90 0.63 -7.57 3.72
CA PRO A 90 0.19 -7.82 5.09
C PRO A 90 1.38 -8.06 6.04
N ARG A 91 1.34 -7.50 7.24
CA ARG A 91 2.42 -7.59 8.25
C ARG A 91 2.90 -9.02 8.51
N ALA A 92 1.99 -9.98 8.54
CA ALA A 92 2.30 -11.39 8.75
C ALA A 92 3.27 -11.95 7.68
N TYR A 93 3.32 -11.32 6.51
CA TYR A 93 4.07 -11.76 5.34
C TYR A 93 5.36 -10.99 5.11
N TRP A 94 5.61 -9.89 5.81
CA TRP A 94 6.85 -9.09 5.64
C TRP A 94 8.11 -9.94 5.72
N ARG A 95 8.21 -10.80 6.74
CA ARG A 95 9.40 -11.64 6.95
C ARG A 95 9.65 -12.57 5.77
N ASP A 96 8.60 -13.20 5.24
CA ASP A 96 8.71 -14.08 4.08
C ASP A 96 9.25 -13.31 2.86
N ARG A 97 8.68 -12.14 2.56
CA ARG A 97 9.11 -11.34 1.38
C ARG A 97 10.56 -10.88 1.51
N LEU A 98 10.99 -10.48 2.70
CA LEU A 98 12.37 -10.07 2.97
C LEU A 98 13.36 -11.25 2.94
N LEU A 99 12.96 -12.44 3.42
CA LEU A 99 13.79 -13.64 3.29
C LEU A 99 13.99 -14.04 1.82
N LYS A 100 12.94 -13.92 1.00
CA LYS A 100 13.03 -14.14 -0.46
C LYS A 100 13.95 -13.13 -1.13
N MET A 101 13.91 -11.86 -0.73
CA MET A 101 14.86 -10.84 -1.17
C MET A 101 16.31 -11.24 -0.87
N LYS A 102 16.58 -11.64 0.38
CA LYS A 102 17.91 -12.08 0.79
C LYS A 102 18.37 -13.34 0.04
N ALA A 103 17.46 -14.29 -0.20
CA ALA A 103 17.71 -15.52 -0.95
C ALA A 103 17.92 -15.30 -2.45
N CYS A 104 17.47 -14.17 -3.00
CA CYS A 104 17.77 -13.75 -4.38
C CYS A 104 19.21 -13.23 -4.55
N GLY A 105 19.92 -12.92 -3.44
CA GLY A 105 21.26 -12.33 -3.47
C GLY A 105 21.30 -10.82 -3.28
N LEU A 106 20.14 -10.20 -3.02
CA LEU A 106 20.06 -8.78 -2.69
C LEU A 106 20.53 -8.53 -1.25
N ASN A 107 21.10 -7.36 -1.03
CA ASN A 107 21.67 -6.96 0.27
C ASN A 107 20.98 -5.75 0.89
N THR A 108 20.16 -5.03 0.12
CA THR A 108 19.54 -3.77 0.53
C THR A 108 18.05 -3.76 0.19
N LEU A 109 17.24 -3.35 1.15
CA LEU A 109 15.82 -3.08 1.00
C LEU A 109 15.62 -1.60 0.71
N THR A 110 14.78 -1.30 -0.28
CA THR A 110 14.31 0.06 -0.54
C THR A 110 12.83 0.15 -0.25
N THR A 111 12.38 1.18 0.46
CA THR A 111 10.96 1.35 0.77
C THR A 111 10.56 2.81 0.88
N TYR A 112 9.35 3.13 0.43
CA TYR A 112 8.72 4.44 0.58
C TYR A 112 7.95 4.57 1.89
N VAL A 113 7.65 5.81 2.29
CA VAL A 113 6.77 6.11 3.42
C VAL A 113 5.53 6.88 2.91
N PRO A 114 4.32 6.29 2.95
CA PRO A 114 3.10 6.91 2.42
C PRO A 114 2.51 7.88 3.45
N TRP A 115 2.78 9.18 3.29
CA TRP A 115 2.33 10.21 4.22
C TRP A 115 0.80 10.19 4.42
N ASN A 116 0.02 10.01 3.35
CA ASN A 116 -1.44 9.92 3.38
C ASN A 116 -2.00 8.81 4.29
N LEU A 117 -1.29 7.69 4.44
CA LEU A 117 -1.68 6.60 5.32
C LEU A 117 -1.24 6.83 6.75
N HIS A 118 -0.07 7.46 6.95
CA HIS A 118 0.41 7.80 8.29
C HIS A 118 -0.31 8.97 8.89
N GLU A 119 -0.77 9.95 8.11
CA GLU A 119 -1.50 11.13 8.59
C GLU A 119 -2.85 11.27 7.85
N PRO A 120 -3.79 10.34 8.05
CA PRO A 120 -5.08 10.35 7.36
C PRO A 120 -5.93 11.57 7.76
N GLN A 121 -5.68 12.14 8.94
CA GLN A 121 -6.25 13.38 9.44
C GLN A 121 -5.10 14.26 9.94
N ARG A 122 -5.16 15.57 9.66
CA ARG A 122 -4.10 16.51 10.03
C ARG A 122 -3.80 16.44 11.54
N GLY A 123 -2.54 16.24 11.89
CA GLY A 123 -2.03 16.09 13.25
C GLY A 123 -2.28 14.73 13.91
N THR A 124 -2.94 13.78 13.23
CA THR A 124 -3.22 12.45 13.78
C THR A 124 -2.41 11.40 13.04
N PHE A 125 -1.42 10.82 13.72
CA PHE A 125 -0.48 9.88 13.12
C PHE A 125 -0.74 8.43 13.49
N ASP A 126 -0.67 7.53 12.50
CA ASP A 126 -0.76 6.07 12.69
C ASP A 126 0.53 5.37 12.23
N PHE A 127 1.12 4.61 13.14
CA PHE A 127 2.29 3.75 12.92
C PHE A 127 2.05 2.34 13.48
N SER A 128 0.79 1.91 13.51
CA SER A 128 0.37 0.62 14.06
C SER A 128 0.10 -0.40 12.96
N GLY A 129 0.03 -1.69 13.32
CA GLY A 129 -0.35 -2.76 12.41
C GLY A 129 0.50 -2.81 11.15
N ASN A 130 -0.13 -2.59 9.99
CA ASN A 130 0.53 -2.61 8.69
C ASN A 130 1.28 -1.31 8.36
N LEU A 131 1.18 -0.27 9.19
CA LEU A 131 1.88 1.02 9.04
C LEU A 131 3.04 1.18 10.04
N ASP A 132 3.42 0.12 10.73
CA ASP A 132 4.55 0.14 11.67
C ASP A 132 5.88 0.06 10.92
N LEU A 133 6.34 1.23 10.47
CA LEU A 133 7.60 1.41 9.77
C LEU A 133 8.80 0.92 10.61
N GLU A 134 8.80 1.18 11.91
CA GLU A 134 9.90 0.80 12.79
C GLU A 134 10.08 -0.72 12.84
N ALA A 135 8.98 -1.47 12.99
CA ALA A 135 9.04 -2.91 12.98
C ALA A 135 9.45 -3.47 11.63
N PHE A 136 9.00 -2.87 10.52
CA PHE A 136 9.41 -3.31 9.18
C PHE A 136 10.92 -3.11 8.95
N VAL A 137 11.46 -1.94 9.31
CA VAL A 137 12.89 -1.63 9.20
C VAL A 137 13.72 -2.52 10.13
N ARG A 138 13.29 -2.73 11.37
CA ARG A 138 13.96 -3.66 12.30
C ARG A 138 13.94 -5.10 11.77
N MET A 139 12.85 -5.53 11.15
CA MET A 139 12.76 -6.85 10.52
C MET A 139 13.72 -7.01 9.36
N ALA A 140 13.94 -5.96 8.55
CA ALA A 140 14.99 -5.96 7.52
C ALA A 140 16.38 -6.17 8.14
N ALA A 141 16.68 -5.51 9.27
CA ALA A 141 17.92 -5.73 10.00
C ALA A 141 18.06 -7.17 10.52
N GLU A 142 16.98 -7.76 11.06
CA GLU A 142 16.96 -9.16 11.52
C GLU A 142 17.24 -10.17 10.41
N VAL A 143 16.76 -9.89 9.19
CA VAL A 143 17.02 -10.72 8.00
C VAL A 143 18.44 -10.49 7.46
N GLY A 144 19.11 -9.42 7.88
CA GLY A 144 20.46 -9.04 7.43
C GLY A 144 20.45 -8.26 6.12
N LEU A 145 19.48 -7.36 5.95
CA LEU A 145 19.37 -6.40 4.85
C LEU A 145 19.67 -4.98 5.37
N TRP A 146 20.37 -4.19 4.56
CA TRP A 146 20.46 -2.73 4.76
C TRP A 146 19.19 -2.06 4.25
N VAL A 147 18.98 -0.79 4.59
CA VAL A 147 17.79 -0.04 4.18
C VAL A 147 18.17 1.28 3.52
N ILE A 148 17.57 1.54 2.36
CA ILE A 148 17.48 2.87 1.76
C ILE A 148 16.05 3.34 1.96
N LEU A 149 15.89 4.38 2.78
CA LEU A 149 14.58 4.93 3.10
C LEU A 149 14.21 6.06 2.15
N ARG A 150 12.99 6.02 1.62
CA ARG A 150 12.47 7.07 0.74
C ARG A 150 11.26 7.74 1.43
N PRO A 151 11.50 8.69 2.35
CA PRO A 151 10.48 9.22 3.26
C PRO A 151 9.42 10.13 2.61
N GLY A 152 9.62 10.56 1.36
CA GLY A 152 8.75 11.53 0.68
C GLY A 152 9.19 12.97 0.93
N PRO A 153 8.27 13.95 1.02
CA PRO A 153 6.87 13.79 1.41
C PRO A 153 5.97 13.25 0.29
N TYR A 154 6.36 13.43 -0.97
CA TYR A 154 5.73 12.82 -2.14
C TYR A 154 6.56 11.62 -2.61
N ILE A 155 5.89 10.51 -2.90
CA ILE A 155 6.53 9.23 -3.25
C ILE A 155 6.12 8.68 -4.61
N CYS A 156 5.16 9.32 -5.29
CA CYS A 156 4.51 8.75 -6.48
C CYS A 156 3.99 7.33 -6.20
N SER A 157 4.72 6.30 -6.65
CA SER A 157 4.50 4.89 -6.34
C SER A 157 3.11 4.39 -6.71
N GLU A 158 2.41 5.02 -7.64
CA GLU A 158 1.07 4.66 -8.07
C GLU A 158 0.05 4.56 -6.91
N ILE A 159 0.23 5.39 -5.88
CA ILE A 159 -0.67 5.52 -4.72
C ILE A 159 -1.46 6.83 -4.79
N ASP A 160 -2.64 6.89 -4.18
CA ASP A 160 -3.51 8.08 -4.16
C ASP A 160 -2.72 9.36 -3.83
N LEU A 161 -2.79 10.33 -4.74
CA LEU A 161 -2.12 11.63 -4.67
C LEU A 161 -0.59 11.55 -4.47
N GLY A 162 0.02 10.46 -4.93
CA GLY A 162 1.46 10.22 -4.80
C GLY A 162 1.92 10.10 -3.34
N GLY A 163 1.02 9.65 -2.46
CA GLY A 163 1.26 9.52 -1.03
C GLY A 163 1.02 10.78 -0.23
N LEU A 164 0.57 11.89 -0.84
CA LEU A 164 0.23 13.11 -0.13
C LEU A 164 -1.20 13.02 0.46
N PRO A 165 -1.44 13.49 1.70
CA PRO A 165 -2.78 13.44 2.27
C PRO A 165 -3.79 14.34 1.54
N SER A 166 -5.00 13.84 1.31
CA SER A 166 -6.07 14.58 0.61
C SER A 166 -6.51 15.85 1.33
N TRP A 167 -6.35 15.93 2.66
CA TRP A 167 -6.74 17.11 3.43
C TRP A 167 -5.90 18.35 3.07
N LEU A 168 -4.74 18.20 2.42
CA LEU A 168 -3.98 19.31 1.85
C LEU A 168 -4.79 20.08 0.80
N LEU A 169 -5.62 19.38 0.03
CA LEU A 169 -6.43 19.98 -1.03
C LEU A 169 -7.63 20.79 -0.50
N ARG A 170 -7.87 20.81 0.82
CA ARG A 170 -8.86 21.71 1.43
C ARG A 170 -8.52 23.18 1.23
N ASP A 171 -7.23 23.49 1.28
CA ASP A 171 -6.76 24.82 0.93
C ASP A 171 -6.97 25.03 -0.58
N SER A 172 -7.83 25.98 -0.94
CA SER A 172 -8.12 26.32 -2.34
C SER A 172 -6.89 26.80 -3.10
N GLY A 173 -5.91 27.40 -2.41
CA GLY A 173 -4.67 27.92 -2.97
C GLY A 173 -3.48 26.95 -2.87
N MET A 174 -3.72 25.69 -2.49
CA MET A 174 -2.66 24.69 -2.31
C MET A 174 -1.79 24.54 -3.57
N ARG A 175 -0.47 24.53 -3.35
CA ARG A 175 0.55 24.28 -4.37
C ARG A 175 1.46 23.17 -3.86
N LEU A 176 1.13 21.93 -4.19
CA LEU A 176 1.85 20.76 -3.72
C LEU A 176 3.27 20.75 -4.28
N ARG A 177 4.23 20.22 -3.52
CA ARG A 177 5.64 20.12 -3.94
C ARG A 177 6.26 21.48 -4.32
N THR A 178 5.96 22.52 -3.53
CA THR A 178 6.56 23.85 -3.65
C THR A 178 6.88 24.42 -2.26
N THR A 179 7.55 25.57 -2.18
CA THR A 179 7.78 26.32 -0.93
C THR A 179 6.56 27.10 -0.44
N TYR A 180 5.36 26.78 -0.94
CA TYR A 180 4.13 27.36 -0.43
C TYR A 180 3.97 27.07 1.06
N LYS A 181 3.80 28.13 1.85
CA LYS A 181 3.79 28.07 3.32
C LYS A 181 2.84 27.01 3.88
N GLY A 182 1.62 26.90 3.33
CA GLY A 182 0.65 25.91 3.79
C GLY A 182 1.08 24.46 3.53
N PHE A 183 1.88 24.23 2.49
CA PHE A 183 2.46 22.92 2.20
C PHE A 183 3.68 22.64 3.06
N THR A 184 4.61 23.61 3.17
CA THR A 184 5.85 23.41 3.94
C THR A 184 5.59 23.22 5.44
N GLU A 185 4.64 23.95 6.03
CA GLU A 185 4.22 23.73 7.43
C GLU A 185 3.65 22.33 7.67
N ALA A 186 2.91 21.79 6.69
CA ALA A 186 2.38 20.43 6.76
C ALA A 186 3.48 19.38 6.63
N VAL A 187 4.43 19.58 5.71
CA VAL A 187 5.60 18.72 5.54
C VAL A 187 6.48 18.72 6.80
N ASP A 188 6.69 19.88 7.41
CA ASP A 188 7.46 20.00 8.64
C ASP A 188 6.86 19.18 9.77
N LEU A 189 5.53 19.29 9.97
CA LEU A 189 4.82 18.51 10.98
C LEU A 189 4.96 17.01 10.71
N TYR A 190 4.77 16.58 9.46
CA TYR A 190 4.94 15.18 9.07
C TYR A 190 6.37 14.68 9.37
N PHE A 191 7.38 15.45 8.97
CA PHE A 191 8.77 15.11 9.22
C PHE A 191 9.14 15.15 10.70
N ASP A 192 8.59 16.04 11.51
CA ASP A 192 8.81 16.02 12.97
C ASP A 192 8.40 14.67 13.58
N HIS A 193 7.25 14.14 13.17
CA HIS A 193 6.74 12.86 13.64
C HIS A 193 7.43 11.65 13.00
N LEU A 194 7.77 11.71 11.71
CA LEU A 194 8.45 10.60 11.03
C LEU A 194 9.91 10.48 11.47
N MET A 195 10.65 11.59 11.49
CA MET A 195 12.08 11.58 11.78
C MET A 195 12.37 11.19 13.22
N SER A 196 11.49 11.49 14.17
CA SER A 196 11.64 11.01 15.56
C SER A 196 11.73 9.49 15.67
N ARG A 197 11.15 8.76 14.71
CA ARG A 197 11.16 7.29 14.63
C ARG A 197 12.28 6.75 13.73
N VAL A 198 12.61 7.49 12.68
CA VAL A 198 13.65 7.10 11.71
C VAL A 198 15.06 7.34 12.26
N VAL A 199 15.30 8.43 12.99
CA VAL A 199 16.64 8.80 13.48
C VAL A 199 17.32 7.67 14.27
N PRO A 200 16.67 6.97 15.21
CA PRO A 200 17.26 5.82 15.92
C PRO A 200 17.61 4.62 15.04
N LEU A 201 17.06 4.55 13.82
CA LEU A 201 17.24 3.43 12.88
C LEU A 201 18.36 3.68 11.85
N GLN A 202 19.00 4.85 11.90
CA GLN A 202 20.18 5.17 11.08
C GLN A 202 21.38 4.29 11.42
N TYR A 203 22.23 4.03 10.44
CA TYR A 203 23.43 3.22 10.57
C TYR A 203 24.35 3.73 11.69
N LYS A 204 24.57 5.05 11.74
CA LYS A 204 25.33 5.74 12.79
C LYS A 204 24.80 5.48 14.20
N HIS A 205 23.50 5.22 14.33
CA HIS A 205 22.83 4.91 15.60
C HIS A 205 22.65 3.40 15.84
N GLY A 206 23.22 2.54 15.00
CA GLY A 206 23.16 1.08 15.15
C GLY A 206 22.02 0.40 14.39
N GLY A 207 21.20 1.15 13.63
CA GLY A 207 20.13 0.61 12.79
C GLY A 207 20.56 0.29 11.35
N PRO A 208 19.67 -0.20 10.48
CA PRO A 208 20.04 -0.66 9.14
C PRO A 208 19.98 0.42 8.06
N ILE A 209 19.52 1.64 8.35
CA ILE A 209 19.33 2.68 7.33
C ILE A 209 20.69 3.28 6.95
N ILE A 210 21.10 3.11 5.69
CA ILE A 210 22.40 3.54 5.17
C ILE A 210 22.30 4.75 4.23
N ALA A 211 21.12 5.05 3.70
CA ALA A 211 20.88 6.22 2.87
C ALA A 211 19.40 6.63 2.93
N VAL A 212 19.15 7.91 2.66
CA VAL A 212 17.82 8.52 2.66
C VAL A 212 17.62 9.33 1.39
N GLN A 213 16.50 9.11 0.70
CA GLN A 213 16.13 9.93 -0.45
C GLN A 213 15.51 11.25 0.00
N VAL A 214 15.92 12.35 -0.64
CA VAL A 214 15.41 13.69 -0.32
C VAL A 214 13.99 13.92 -0.84
N GLU A 215 13.75 13.65 -2.12
CA GLU A 215 12.45 13.75 -2.78
C GLU A 215 12.40 12.75 -3.94
N ASN A 216 11.24 12.59 -4.57
CA ASN A 216 11.00 11.59 -5.59
C ASN A 216 10.76 12.21 -6.97
N GLU A 217 11.73 12.05 -7.89
CA GLU A 217 11.61 12.50 -9.29
C GLU A 217 11.12 13.94 -9.42
N TYR A 218 11.70 14.84 -8.63
CA TYR A 218 11.30 16.24 -8.64
C TYR A 218 11.62 16.92 -9.97
N GLY A 219 12.66 16.47 -10.67
CA GLY A 219 13.03 17.03 -11.96
C GLY A 219 11.91 16.97 -13.00
N SER A 220 11.03 15.97 -12.93
CA SER A 220 9.85 15.83 -13.78
C SER A 220 8.71 16.80 -13.43
N TYR A 221 8.77 17.44 -12.25
CA TYR A 221 7.78 18.41 -11.78
C TYR A 221 8.31 19.84 -11.78
N ASN A 222 9.50 20.06 -11.23
CA ASN A 222 10.32 21.28 -11.25
C ASN A 222 9.56 22.62 -11.28
N LYS A 223 8.53 22.80 -10.44
CA LYS A 223 7.76 24.05 -10.38
C LYS A 223 8.42 25.12 -9.51
N ASP A 224 9.26 24.72 -8.57
CA ASP A 224 9.90 25.59 -7.60
C ASP A 224 11.34 25.12 -7.30
N PRO A 225 12.37 25.88 -7.72
CA PRO A 225 13.76 25.50 -7.50
C PRO A 225 14.19 25.60 -6.01
N ALA A 226 13.46 26.35 -5.18
CA ALA A 226 13.79 26.50 -3.76
C ALA A 226 13.29 25.31 -2.91
N TYR A 227 12.39 24.49 -3.46
CA TYR A 227 11.74 23.40 -2.72
C TYR A 227 12.70 22.25 -2.38
N LEU A 228 13.52 21.81 -3.32
CA LEU A 228 14.47 20.72 -3.10
C LEU A 228 15.51 21.07 -2.00
N PRO A 229 16.16 22.24 -2.01
CA PRO A 229 17.00 22.69 -0.90
C PRO A 229 16.26 22.78 0.44
N TYR A 230 14.99 23.16 0.42
CA TYR A 230 14.15 23.21 1.62
C TYR A 230 13.98 21.80 2.23
N ILE A 231 13.60 20.82 1.42
CA ILE A 231 13.40 19.44 1.89
C ILE A 231 14.71 18.82 2.38
N LYS A 232 15.82 19.03 1.66
CA LYS A 232 17.16 18.62 2.10
C LYS A 232 17.44 19.14 3.51
N LYS A 233 17.31 20.46 3.70
CA LYS A 233 17.54 21.10 4.99
C LYS A 233 16.58 20.58 6.07
N ALA A 234 15.31 20.37 5.72
CA ALA A 234 14.32 19.84 6.65
C ALA A 234 14.68 18.44 7.19
N LEU A 235 15.33 17.59 6.37
CA LEU A 235 15.84 16.28 6.79
C LEU A 235 17.10 16.41 7.67
N GLU A 236 18.05 17.26 7.27
CA GLU A 236 19.29 17.51 8.00
C GLU A 236 19.03 18.11 9.39
N ASP A 237 18.17 19.14 9.47
CA ASP A 237 17.80 19.83 10.72
C ASP A 237 17.10 18.86 11.71
N ARG A 238 16.49 17.78 11.22
CA ARG A 238 15.82 16.74 12.03
C ARG A 238 16.71 15.55 12.35
N GLY A 239 18.01 15.62 12.04
CA GLY A 239 19.00 14.64 12.47
C GLY A 239 19.27 13.50 11.50
N ILE A 240 18.87 13.64 10.23
CA ILE A 240 19.34 12.72 9.18
C ILE A 240 20.81 13.03 8.87
N VAL A 241 21.66 12.02 9.02
CA VAL A 241 23.12 12.12 8.89
C VAL A 241 23.70 11.14 7.87
N GLU A 242 22.89 10.19 7.41
CA GLU A 242 23.27 9.21 6.39
C GLU A 242 23.31 9.83 4.99
N LEU A 243 23.85 9.11 4.00
CA LEU A 243 23.95 9.58 2.63
C LEU A 243 22.58 10.02 2.08
N LEU A 244 22.50 11.29 1.67
CA LEU A 244 21.35 11.81 0.97
C LEU A 244 21.46 11.55 -0.53
N LEU A 245 20.34 11.19 -1.15
CA LEU A 245 20.26 10.99 -2.60
C LEU A 245 19.00 11.57 -3.23
N THR A 246 19.07 11.90 -4.53
CA THR A 246 17.92 12.18 -5.40
C THR A 246 17.83 11.13 -6.50
N SER A 247 16.65 10.91 -7.07
CA SER A 247 16.46 9.98 -8.18
C SER A 247 15.58 10.60 -9.25
N ASP A 248 16.05 10.61 -10.49
CA ASP A 248 15.32 11.18 -11.62
C ASP A 248 15.54 10.35 -12.89
N ASN A 249 14.56 10.40 -13.79
CA ASN A 249 14.63 9.81 -15.12
C ASN A 249 15.35 10.74 -16.12
N LYS A 250 15.44 10.34 -17.38
CA LYS A 250 16.14 11.10 -18.45
C LYS A 250 15.63 12.53 -18.64
N ASP A 251 14.35 12.77 -18.41
CA ASP A 251 13.71 14.06 -18.65
C ASP A 251 13.85 14.97 -17.42
N GLY A 252 13.83 14.38 -16.22
CA GLY A 252 13.94 15.10 -14.96
C GLY A 252 15.36 15.39 -14.48
N LEU A 253 16.35 14.57 -14.85
CA LEU A 253 17.68 14.59 -14.23
C LEU A 253 18.39 15.95 -14.27
N SER A 254 18.16 16.76 -15.31
CA SER A 254 18.74 18.11 -15.40
C SER A 254 18.26 19.08 -14.31
N ASN A 255 17.09 18.84 -13.75
CA ASN A 255 16.42 19.72 -12.80
C ASN A 255 16.29 19.10 -11.38
N GLY A 256 16.63 17.83 -11.23
CA GLY A 256 16.53 17.10 -9.95
C GLY A 256 17.83 17.04 -9.13
N VAL A 257 18.92 17.65 -9.62
CA VAL A 257 20.22 17.65 -8.95
C VAL A 257 20.30 18.76 -7.90
N ILE A 258 20.85 18.43 -6.73
CA ILE A 258 21.06 19.35 -5.60
C ILE A 258 22.51 19.24 -5.13
N ASP A 259 23.10 20.38 -4.77
CA ASP A 259 24.45 20.40 -4.22
C ASP A 259 24.56 19.61 -2.91
N GLY A 260 25.64 18.84 -2.76
CA GLY A 260 25.90 17.98 -1.60
C GLY A 260 24.98 16.76 -1.45
N VAL A 261 24.23 16.38 -2.48
CA VAL A 261 23.35 15.20 -2.50
C VAL A 261 23.72 14.32 -3.69
N LEU A 262 23.76 12.99 -3.51
CA LEU A 262 24.11 12.08 -4.61
C LEU A 262 22.96 11.97 -5.62
N ALA A 263 23.25 12.25 -6.89
CA ALA A 263 22.27 12.08 -7.96
C ALA A 263 22.27 10.62 -8.45
N THR A 264 21.08 10.01 -8.48
CA THR A 264 20.85 8.64 -8.98
C THR A 264 19.83 8.64 -10.11
N ILE A 265 19.75 7.55 -10.86
CA ILE A 265 18.97 7.48 -12.11
C ILE A 265 17.88 6.43 -12.08
N ASN A 266 16.80 6.71 -12.81
CA ASN A 266 15.67 5.82 -13.02
C ASN A 266 15.56 5.45 -14.51
N LEU A 267 15.41 4.17 -14.83
CA LEU A 267 15.39 3.67 -16.22
C LEU A 267 14.71 2.30 -16.38
N GLN A 268 14.30 2.01 -17.63
CA GLN A 268 13.80 0.68 -18.04
C GLN A 268 14.72 -0.03 -19.05
N SER A 269 15.48 0.74 -19.86
CA SER A 269 16.20 0.20 -21.02
C SER A 269 17.71 0.43 -20.96
N GLN A 270 18.46 -0.41 -21.69
CA GLN A 270 19.91 -0.25 -21.87
C GLN A 270 20.30 1.04 -22.60
N HIS A 271 19.42 1.54 -23.47
CA HIS A 271 19.68 2.78 -24.21
C HIS A 271 19.74 3.98 -23.28
N ASP A 272 18.81 4.05 -22.32
CA ASP A 272 18.76 5.11 -21.32
C ASP A 272 20.00 5.08 -20.42
N LEU A 273 20.51 3.89 -20.08
CA LEU A 273 21.67 3.73 -19.21
C LEU A 273 22.90 4.50 -19.72
N GLN A 274 23.19 4.45 -21.03
CA GLN A 274 24.35 5.14 -21.60
C GLN A 274 24.19 6.66 -21.51
N LEU A 275 23.03 7.19 -21.92
CA LEU A 275 22.73 8.61 -21.91
C LEU A 275 22.77 9.18 -20.48
N LEU A 276 22.10 8.50 -19.56
CA LEU A 276 22.02 8.89 -18.16
C LEU A 276 23.39 8.81 -17.47
N THR A 277 24.22 7.82 -17.79
CA THR A 277 25.56 7.71 -17.22
C THR A 277 26.47 8.86 -17.65
N ILE A 278 26.38 9.28 -18.92
CA ILE A 278 27.14 10.43 -19.43
C ILE A 278 26.67 11.72 -18.74
N PHE A 279 25.36 11.87 -18.58
CA PHE A 279 24.79 13.03 -17.91
C PHE A 279 25.16 13.07 -16.42
N LEU A 280 25.13 11.94 -15.71
CA LEU A 280 25.58 11.87 -14.32
C LEU A 280 27.04 12.32 -14.17
N LEU A 281 27.93 11.90 -15.08
CA LEU A 281 29.32 12.34 -15.06
C LEU A 281 29.47 13.86 -15.26
N SER A 282 28.59 14.49 -16.04
CA SER A 282 28.65 15.95 -16.26
C SER A 282 28.14 16.76 -15.08
N VAL A 283 27.17 16.26 -14.31
CA VAL A 283 26.56 17.00 -13.19
C VAL A 283 27.22 16.75 -11.84
N GLN A 284 27.66 15.54 -11.53
CA GLN A 284 28.26 15.17 -10.23
C GLN A 284 29.75 14.79 -10.30
N GLY A 285 30.34 14.81 -11.50
CA GLY A 285 31.74 14.42 -11.69
C GLY A 285 31.99 12.95 -11.37
N VAL A 286 33.15 12.64 -10.76
CA VAL A 286 33.56 11.27 -10.43
C VAL A 286 32.97 10.85 -9.09
N GLN A 287 31.73 10.35 -9.13
CA GLN A 287 30.97 9.80 -8.01
C GLN A 287 30.48 8.38 -8.34
N PRO A 288 30.07 7.56 -7.35
CA PRO A 288 29.52 6.24 -7.62
C PRO A 288 28.19 6.32 -8.36
N LYS A 289 27.99 5.38 -9.27
CA LYS A 289 26.78 5.28 -10.09
C LYS A 289 25.78 4.37 -9.41
N MET A 290 24.52 4.79 -9.40
CA MET A 290 23.43 3.99 -8.89
C MET A 290 22.17 4.20 -9.72
N VAL A 291 21.55 3.08 -10.11
CA VAL A 291 20.19 3.05 -10.63
C VAL A 291 19.26 2.85 -9.44
N MET A 292 18.55 3.91 -9.03
CA MET A 292 17.63 3.86 -7.89
C MET A 292 16.30 3.21 -8.24
N GLU A 293 15.85 3.34 -9.47
CA GLU A 293 14.70 2.58 -9.97
C GLU A 293 15.04 1.95 -11.30
N TYR A 294 15.31 0.65 -11.26
CA TYR A 294 15.23 -0.16 -12.46
C TYR A 294 13.83 -0.75 -12.55
N TRP A 295 13.02 -0.26 -13.50
CA TRP A 295 11.64 -0.69 -13.66
C TRP A 295 11.58 -2.11 -14.24
N THR A 296 11.37 -3.11 -13.38
CA THR A 296 11.42 -4.54 -13.75
C THR A 296 10.21 -5.00 -14.58
N GLY A 297 9.19 -4.16 -14.67
CA GLY A 297 7.97 -4.30 -15.47
C GLY A 297 7.18 -3.00 -15.38
N TRP A 298 5.85 -3.04 -15.45
CA TRP A 298 5.02 -1.83 -15.45
C TRP A 298 3.63 -2.07 -14.90
N PHE A 299 3.00 -1.08 -14.27
CA PHE A 299 1.67 -1.22 -13.67
C PHE A 299 0.55 -1.14 -14.70
N ASP A 300 -0.64 -1.57 -14.28
CA ASP A 300 -1.83 -1.63 -15.15
C ASP A 300 -2.90 -0.60 -14.74
N SER A 301 -3.67 -0.19 -15.73
CA SER A 301 -4.86 0.66 -15.56
C SER A 301 -6.12 -0.09 -15.96
N TRP A 302 -7.25 0.22 -15.32
CA TRP A 302 -8.54 -0.36 -15.69
C TRP A 302 -8.89 -0.09 -17.16
N GLY A 303 -9.35 -1.13 -17.88
CA GLY A 303 -9.64 -1.11 -19.32
C GLY A 303 -8.40 -1.19 -20.23
N GLY A 304 -7.20 -1.22 -19.64
CA GLY A 304 -5.93 -1.40 -20.36
C GLY A 304 -5.52 -2.86 -20.54
N PRO A 305 -4.44 -3.09 -21.30
CA PRO A 305 -3.78 -4.40 -21.41
C PRO A 305 -2.88 -4.69 -20.21
N HIS A 306 -2.51 -5.96 -20.01
CA HIS A 306 -1.58 -6.37 -18.96
C HIS A 306 -0.13 -6.27 -19.40
N ASN A 307 0.66 -5.39 -18.78
CA ASN A 307 2.04 -5.10 -19.20
C ASN A 307 3.04 -6.12 -18.64
N ILE A 308 3.85 -6.71 -19.51
CA ILE A 308 4.87 -7.72 -19.17
C ILE A 308 6.21 -7.35 -19.83
N LEU A 309 7.30 -7.59 -19.11
CA LEU A 309 8.67 -7.42 -19.60
C LEU A 309 9.40 -8.77 -19.55
N ASP A 310 10.04 -9.18 -20.65
CA ASP A 310 10.65 -10.51 -20.71
C ASP A 310 11.79 -10.67 -19.68
N ALA A 311 11.84 -11.82 -19.03
CA ALA A 311 12.83 -12.10 -18.00
C ALA A 311 14.27 -12.09 -18.53
N SER A 312 14.48 -12.39 -19.80
CA SER A 312 15.81 -12.36 -20.44
C SER A 312 16.25 -10.93 -20.72
N GLU A 313 15.32 -10.05 -21.11
CA GLU A 313 15.61 -8.63 -21.30
C GLU A 313 15.94 -7.92 -19.98
N VAL A 314 15.20 -8.27 -18.92
CA VAL A 314 15.52 -7.84 -17.56
C VAL A 314 16.94 -8.23 -17.18
N LEU A 315 17.29 -9.52 -17.35
CA LEU A 315 18.63 -10.00 -17.03
C LEU A 315 19.71 -9.30 -17.85
N LYS A 316 19.46 -9.08 -19.15
CA LYS A 316 20.40 -8.39 -20.04
C LYS A 316 20.67 -6.96 -19.57
N THR A 317 19.63 -6.24 -19.16
CA THR A 317 19.77 -4.86 -18.67
C THR A 317 20.45 -4.83 -17.30
N VAL A 318 20.07 -5.71 -16.38
CA VAL A 318 20.72 -5.84 -15.06
C VAL A 318 22.21 -6.17 -15.19
N SER A 319 22.58 -7.09 -16.10
CA SER A 319 23.99 -7.40 -16.38
C SER A 319 24.73 -6.15 -16.86
N ALA A 320 24.17 -5.42 -17.84
CA ALA A 320 24.80 -4.21 -18.36
C ALA A 320 25.00 -3.11 -17.30
N ILE A 321 24.07 -2.95 -16.36
CA ILE A 321 24.20 -2.01 -15.23
C ILE A 321 25.38 -2.38 -14.33
N ILE A 322 25.50 -3.67 -14.02
CA ILE A 322 26.54 -4.20 -13.13
C ILE A 322 27.90 -4.22 -13.81
N ASP A 323 27.97 -4.58 -15.09
CA ASP A 323 29.18 -4.53 -15.92
C ASP A 323 29.69 -3.10 -16.08
N ALA A 324 28.80 -2.10 -16.04
CA ALA A 324 29.14 -0.68 -16.01
C ALA A 324 29.64 -0.18 -14.64
N GLY A 325 29.72 -1.06 -13.63
CA GLY A 325 30.15 -0.76 -12.27
C GLY A 325 29.12 0.04 -11.46
N SER A 326 27.84 -0.02 -11.82
CA SER A 326 26.77 0.69 -11.13
C SER A 326 26.08 -0.19 -10.09
N SER A 327 25.73 0.40 -8.95
CA SER A 327 24.75 -0.17 -8.03
C SER A 327 23.34 -0.15 -8.65
N ILE A 328 22.46 -1.01 -8.17
CA ILE A 328 21.12 -1.17 -8.73
C ILE A 328 20.08 -1.39 -7.63
N ASN A 329 18.88 -0.86 -7.82
CA ASN A 329 17.70 -1.19 -7.06
C ASN A 329 16.54 -1.62 -7.98
N LEU A 330 16.05 -2.85 -7.77
CA LEU A 330 14.97 -3.42 -8.56
C LEU A 330 13.62 -2.84 -8.12
N TYR A 331 12.96 -2.07 -8.99
CA TYR A 331 11.65 -1.48 -8.77
C TYR A 331 10.64 -2.16 -9.72
N MET A 332 9.81 -3.10 -9.31
CA MET A 332 9.62 -3.64 -7.97
C MET A 332 10.26 -5.01 -7.83
N PHE A 333 10.95 -5.24 -6.70
CA PHE A 333 11.30 -6.61 -6.32
C PHE A 333 10.02 -7.38 -5.92
N HIS A 334 9.18 -6.76 -5.08
CA HIS A 334 7.85 -7.27 -4.79
C HIS A 334 6.87 -6.10 -4.63
N GLY A 335 5.89 -6.03 -5.53
CA GLY A 335 4.90 -4.95 -5.51
C GLY A 335 3.81 -5.12 -4.45
N GLY A 336 3.22 -6.31 -4.29
CA GLY A 336 2.08 -6.54 -3.39
C GLY A 336 0.73 -6.08 -3.96
N THR A 337 -0.14 -5.50 -3.13
CA THR A 337 -1.51 -5.11 -3.52
C THR A 337 -1.83 -3.69 -3.04
N ASN A 338 -2.53 -2.90 -3.87
CA ASN A 338 -3.18 -1.65 -3.48
C ASN A 338 -4.48 -1.95 -2.72
N PHE A 339 -4.36 -2.39 -1.47
CA PHE A 339 -5.55 -2.71 -0.67
C PHE A 339 -6.46 -1.51 -0.45
N GLY A 340 -7.76 -1.76 -0.45
CA GLY A 340 -8.78 -0.74 -0.25
C GLY A 340 -8.81 0.33 -1.34
N PHE A 341 -8.67 1.59 -0.94
CA PHE A 341 -8.82 2.74 -1.83
C PHE A 341 -7.51 3.51 -2.06
N ILE A 342 -6.37 2.86 -1.79
CA ILE A 342 -5.06 3.53 -1.86
C ILE A 342 -4.53 3.63 -3.30
N ASN A 343 -5.19 3.03 -4.29
CA ASN A 343 -4.74 3.09 -5.67
C ASN A 343 -4.64 4.54 -6.19
N GLY A 344 -3.62 4.82 -7.00
CA GLY A 344 -3.49 6.09 -7.69
C GLY A 344 -4.23 6.13 -9.03
N ALA A 345 -3.90 7.16 -9.81
CA ALA A 345 -4.32 7.31 -11.19
C ALA A 345 -3.28 8.10 -12.00
N MET A 346 -3.35 7.98 -13.32
CA MET A 346 -2.62 8.81 -14.27
C MET A 346 -3.59 9.71 -15.05
N HIS A 347 -3.10 10.89 -15.47
CA HIS A 347 -3.87 11.78 -16.34
C HIS A 347 -2.93 12.55 -17.27
N PHE A 348 -2.58 11.93 -18.39
CA PHE A 348 -1.80 12.56 -19.45
C PHE A 348 -2.71 13.18 -20.52
N HIS A 349 -3.48 12.33 -21.20
CA HIS A 349 -4.55 12.72 -22.12
C HIS A 349 -5.91 12.44 -21.49
N ASP A 350 -6.08 11.19 -21.03
CA ASP A 350 -7.28 10.73 -20.36
C ASP A 350 -6.96 10.31 -18.92
N TYR A 351 -7.96 10.43 -18.05
CA TYR A 351 -7.87 9.92 -16.69
C TYR A 351 -7.94 8.38 -16.71
N LYS A 352 -6.91 7.73 -16.16
CA LYS A 352 -6.82 6.28 -16.03
C LYS A 352 -6.52 5.92 -14.59
N SER A 353 -7.44 5.19 -13.97
CA SER A 353 -7.27 4.67 -12.62
C SER A 353 -6.40 3.43 -12.63
N ASP A 354 -5.47 3.35 -11.68
CA ASP A 354 -4.64 2.16 -11.49
C ASP A 354 -5.48 1.01 -10.92
N VAL A 355 -5.08 -0.23 -11.22
CA VAL A 355 -5.75 -1.44 -10.72
C VAL A 355 -5.41 -1.76 -9.27
N THR A 356 -6.15 -2.69 -8.66
CA THR A 356 -5.98 -3.06 -7.25
C THR A 356 -4.71 -3.88 -7.02
N SER A 357 -4.37 -4.81 -7.90
CA SER A 357 -3.13 -5.56 -7.73
C SER A 357 -1.92 -4.73 -8.20
N TYR A 358 -0.78 -4.86 -7.51
CA TYR A 358 0.43 -4.11 -7.84
C TYR A 358 1.58 -5.05 -8.22
N GLY A 359 1.80 -6.16 -7.52
CA GLY A 359 2.98 -7.03 -7.69
C GLY A 359 2.98 -7.92 -8.92
N LYS A 360 1.86 -8.56 -9.24
CA LYS A 360 1.76 -9.34 -10.48
C LYS A 360 1.51 -8.43 -11.68
N TYR A 361 0.92 -7.26 -11.45
CA TYR A 361 0.72 -6.24 -12.49
C TYR A 361 1.98 -5.51 -12.90
N TYR A 362 2.84 -5.14 -11.96
CA TYR A 362 4.18 -4.61 -12.25
C TYR A 362 5.12 -5.63 -12.92
N ASP A 363 4.65 -6.87 -13.18
CA ASP A 363 5.46 -8.01 -13.59
C ASP A 363 6.78 -8.10 -12.78
N ALA A 364 6.62 -7.95 -11.45
CA ALA A 364 7.73 -7.84 -10.51
C ALA A 364 8.52 -9.15 -10.37
N VAL A 365 9.65 -9.09 -9.68
CA VAL A 365 10.48 -10.29 -9.43
C VAL A 365 9.72 -11.37 -8.64
N LEU A 366 8.89 -10.97 -7.68
CA LEU A 366 7.91 -11.84 -7.01
C LEU A 366 6.48 -11.48 -7.43
N THR A 367 5.60 -12.48 -7.51
CA THR A 367 4.17 -12.24 -7.78
C THR A 367 3.50 -11.44 -6.66
N GLU A 368 2.26 -10.99 -6.89
CA GLU A 368 1.42 -10.33 -5.86
C GLU A 368 1.31 -11.15 -4.56
N ALA A 369 1.15 -12.48 -4.66
CA ALA A 369 1.09 -13.37 -3.51
C ALA A 369 2.48 -13.78 -2.97
N GLY A 370 3.56 -13.27 -3.56
CA GLY A 370 4.94 -13.54 -3.15
C GLY A 370 5.53 -14.83 -3.71
N ASP A 371 5.01 -15.35 -4.83
CA ASP A 371 5.53 -16.56 -5.48
C ASP A 371 6.73 -16.24 -6.38
N TYR A 372 7.55 -17.26 -6.65
CA TYR A 372 8.72 -17.13 -7.51
C TYR A 372 8.33 -17.07 -9.00
N THR A 373 8.98 -16.17 -9.73
CA THR A 373 8.81 -16.01 -11.18
C THR A 373 10.03 -16.50 -11.95
N ALA A 374 9.92 -16.56 -13.28
CA ALA A 374 11.09 -16.79 -14.14
C ALA A 374 12.18 -15.71 -13.95
N LYS A 375 11.78 -14.46 -13.65
CA LYS A 375 12.72 -13.36 -13.34
C LYS A 375 13.50 -13.66 -12.06
N TYR A 376 12.81 -14.12 -11.02
CA TYR A 376 13.46 -14.46 -9.74
C TYR A 376 14.55 -15.53 -9.93
N VAL A 377 14.24 -16.61 -10.67
CA VAL A 377 15.19 -17.70 -10.90
C VAL A 377 16.44 -17.19 -11.64
N LYS A 378 16.25 -16.48 -12.76
CA LYS A 378 17.35 -15.92 -13.56
C LYS A 378 18.20 -14.92 -12.79
N LEU A 379 17.57 -14.00 -12.05
CA LEU A 379 18.28 -13.00 -11.24
C LEU A 379 19.05 -13.66 -10.10
N ARG A 380 18.47 -14.66 -9.44
CA ARG A 380 19.15 -15.40 -8.37
C ARG A 380 20.38 -16.13 -8.87
N GLU A 381 20.30 -16.79 -10.03
CA GLU A 381 21.46 -17.45 -10.66
C GLU A 381 22.57 -16.45 -10.96
N PHE A 382 22.21 -15.29 -11.50
CA PHE A 382 23.14 -14.22 -11.83
C PHE A 382 23.79 -13.56 -10.60
N PHE A 383 23.03 -13.18 -9.58
CA PHE A 383 23.62 -12.67 -8.34
C PHE A 383 24.42 -13.74 -7.61
N GLY A 384 24.03 -15.01 -7.72
CA GLY A 384 24.77 -16.15 -7.20
C GLY A 384 26.16 -16.26 -7.83
N SER A 385 26.28 -16.08 -9.15
CA SER A 385 27.57 -16.14 -9.85
C SER A 385 28.51 -14.99 -9.47
N ILE A 386 27.96 -13.81 -9.15
CA ILE A 386 28.74 -12.63 -8.75
C ILE A 386 29.18 -12.70 -7.28
N SER A 387 28.31 -13.21 -6.39
CA SER A 387 28.54 -13.14 -4.94
C SER A 387 29.69 -14.02 -4.44
N GLY A 388 30.15 -15.00 -5.24
CA GLY A 388 31.25 -15.91 -4.90
C GLY A 388 30.98 -16.85 -3.71
N SER A 389 29.79 -16.77 -3.10
CA SER A 389 29.34 -17.59 -1.96
C SER A 389 27.97 -18.20 -2.26
N PRO A 390 27.64 -19.38 -1.73
CA PRO A 390 26.33 -19.98 -1.95
C PRO A 390 25.24 -19.09 -1.32
N LEU A 391 24.29 -18.66 -2.16
CA LEU A 391 23.11 -17.93 -1.69
C LEU A 391 22.26 -18.82 -0.77
N PRO A 392 21.59 -18.24 0.25
CA PRO A 392 20.72 -19.01 1.11
C PRO A 392 19.58 -19.67 0.30
N PRO A 393 19.04 -20.80 0.79
CA PRO A 393 17.93 -21.45 0.13
C PRO A 393 16.69 -20.54 0.16
N PRO A 394 15.93 -20.45 -0.94
CA PRO A 394 14.66 -19.74 -0.94
C PRO A 394 13.66 -20.39 0.04
N PRO A 395 12.88 -19.61 0.81
CA PRO A 395 11.78 -20.13 1.63
C PRO A 395 10.77 -20.94 0.81
N GLU A 396 10.05 -21.85 1.47
CA GLU A 396 8.94 -22.57 0.85
C GLU A 396 7.80 -21.61 0.45
N LEU A 397 7.07 -21.95 -0.61
CA LEU A 397 5.92 -21.17 -1.04
C LEU A 397 4.76 -21.36 -0.09
N LEU A 398 4.05 -20.26 0.19
CA LEU A 398 2.83 -20.31 0.98
C LEU A 398 1.73 -20.99 0.13
N PRO A 399 1.11 -22.07 0.65
CA PRO A 399 0.08 -22.80 -0.09
C PRO A 399 -1.14 -21.90 -0.31
N LYS A 400 -1.79 -22.12 -1.45
CA LYS A 400 -3.03 -21.43 -1.84
C LYS A 400 -4.14 -22.45 -1.99
N THR A 401 -5.39 -22.02 -1.88
CA THR A 401 -6.54 -22.91 -2.00
C THR A 401 -7.71 -22.24 -2.72
N ALA A 402 -8.54 -23.06 -3.37
CA ALA A 402 -9.84 -22.65 -3.88
C ALA A 402 -10.91 -23.01 -2.84
N TYR A 403 -11.39 -22.00 -2.10
CA TYR A 403 -12.52 -22.19 -1.20
C TYR A 403 -13.83 -22.46 -1.97
N GLU A 404 -14.83 -23.01 -1.28
CA GLU A 404 -16.15 -23.20 -1.88
C GLU A 404 -16.75 -21.86 -2.32
N SER A 405 -17.43 -21.89 -3.48
CA SER A 405 -18.11 -20.72 -4.00
C SER A 405 -19.20 -20.24 -3.06
N LEU A 406 -19.25 -18.93 -2.83
CA LEU A 406 -20.18 -18.30 -1.92
C LEU A 406 -21.34 -17.68 -2.70
N ARG A 407 -22.57 -17.90 -2.23
CA ARG A 407 -23.75 -17.15 -2.67
C ARG A 407 -24.13 -16.15 -1.57
N PRO A 408 -24.03 -14.83 -1.79
CA PRO A 408 -24.54 -13.87 -0.83
C PRO A 408 -26.03 -14.14 -0.57
N ALA A 409 -26.41 -14.31 0.69
CA ALA A 409 -27.79 -14.61 1.07
C ALA A 409 -28.59 -13.34 1.39
N LEU A 410 -27.87 -12.29 1.79
CA LEU A 410 -28.44 -11.06 2.29
C LEU A 410 -27.93 -9.87 1.50
N TYR A 411 -28.78 -8.85 1.34
CA TYR A 411 -28.38 -7.55 0.79
C TYR A 411 -28.97 -6.39 1.59
N LEU A 412 -28.34 -5.23 1.45
CA LEU A 412 -28.83 -3.95 1.92
C LEU A 412 -28.68 -2.95 0.76
N SER A 413 -29.79 -2.44 0.23
CA SER A 413 -29.73 -1.43 -0.82
C SER A 413 -29.07 -0.15 -0.28
N LEU A 414 -28.35 0.58 -1.12
CA LEU A 414 -27.76 1.85 -0.71
C LEU A 414 -28.83 2.82 -0.21
N TRP A 415 -30.03 2.78 -0.81
CA TRP A 415 -31.15 3.66 -0.46
C TRP A 415 -31.70 3.36 0.93
N ASP A 416 -31.83 2.08 1.28
CA ASP A 416 -32.25 1.66 2.61
C ASP A 416 -31.13 1.87 3.64
N ALA A 417 -29.86 1.82 3.22
CA ALA A 417 -28.73 2.09 4.09
C ALA A 417 -28.76 3.53 4.61
N LEU A 418 -29.28 4.50 3.83
CA LEU A 418 -29.33 5.92 4.19
C LEU A 418 -30.04 6.20 5.52
N GLN A 419 -31.01 5.36 5.92
CA GLN A 419 -31.73 5.54 7.19
C GLN A 419 -30.86 5.27 8.43
N TYR A 420 -29.77 4.50 8.26
CA TYR A 420 -28.81 4.17 9.32
C TYR A 420 -27.59 5.09 9.31
N MET A 421 -27.57 6.06 8.40
CA MET A 421 -26.45 6.98 8.25
C MET A 421 -26.54 8.13 9.25
N GLU A 422 -25.40 8.75 9.51
CA GLU A 422 -25.39 10.04 10.20
C GLU A 422 -26.22 11.07 9.43
N SER A 423 -26.65 12.12 10.13
CA SER A 423 -27.43 13.19 9.51
C SER A 423 -26.72 13.74 8.28
N PRO A 424 -27.43 13.90 7.14
CA PRO A 424 -26.82 14.39 5.92
C PRO A 424 -26.28 15.81 6.11
N ILE A 425 -25.20 16.11 5.40
CA ILE A 425 -24.64 17.46 5.36
C ILE A 425 -25.55 18.28 4.44
N ILE A 426 -26.16 19.33 4.99
CA ILE A 426 -27.03 20.24 4.23
C ILE A 426 -26.18 21.40 3.73
N SER A 427 -26.21 21.67 2.43
CA SER A 427 -25.46 22.76 1.80
C SER A 427 -26.23 23.39 0.65
N GLU A 428 -26.15 24.71 0.51
CA GLU A 428 -26.74 25.45 -0.61
C GLU A 428 -26.10 25.09 -1.96
N LYS A 429 -24.84 24.66 -1.95
CA LYS A 429 -24.06 24.30 -3.14
C LYS A 429 -23.43 22.92 -2.98
N PRO A 430 -23.07 22.23 -4.07
CA PRO A 430 -22.24 21.03 -3.98
C PRO A 430 -20.92 21.34 -3.25
N VAL A 431 -20.48 20.40 -2.41
CA VAL A 431 -19.19 20.47 -1.69
C VAL A 431 -18.40 19.23 -2.06
N ASN A 432 -17.19 19.42 -2.57
CA ASN A 432 -16.29 18.32 -2.90
C ASN A 432 -15.88 17.52 -1.65
N MET A 433 -15.35 16.31 -1.86
CA MET A 433 -15.05 15.34 -0.81
C MET A 433 -14.11 15.91 0.26
N GLU A 434 -13.07 16.63 -0.16
CA GLU A 434 -12.04 17.16 0.74
C GLU A 434 -12.59 18.26 1.65
N ASN A 435 -13.54 19.07 1.16
CA ASN A 435 -14.13 20.16 1.93
C ASN A 435 -15.35 19.77 2.76
N LEU A 436 -15.77 18.50 2.74
CA LEU A 436 -16.86 18.05 3.60
C LEU A 436 -16.51 18.26 5.09
N PRO A 437 -17.47 18.65 5.94
CA PRO A 437 -17.27 18.78 7.38
C PRO A 437 -17.34 17.41 8.09
N VAL A 438 -16.62 16.42 7.57
CA VAL A 438 -16.53 15.06 8.14
C VAL A 438 -15.10 14.76 8.61
N ASN A 439 -14.92 13.66 9.35
CA ASN A 439 -13.63 13.22 9.87
C ASN A 439 -12.92 14.36 10.65
N ASN A 440 -13.61 14.92 11.66
CA ASN A 440 -13.13 16.04 12.47
C ASN A 440 -12.74 17.28 11.64
N GLY A 441 -13.45 17.52 10.53
CA GLY A 441 -13.15 18.64 9.64
C GLY A 441 -11.93 18.43 8.74
N ASN A 442 -11.52 17.19 8.47
CA ASN A 442 -10.46 16.86 7.49
C ASN A 442 -11.03 16.45 6.13
N GLY A 443 -12.35 16.34 5.99
CA GLY A 443 -12.99 15.90 4.75
C GLY A 443 -12.96 14.40 4.58
N GLN A 444 -13.46 13.96 3.43
CA GLN A 444 -13.49 12.56 3.05
C GLN A 444 -12.33 12.25 2.09
N SER A 445 -11.39 11.41 2.52
CA SER A 445 -10.23 11.04 1.69
C SER A 445 -10.60 10.04 0.60
N PHE A 446 -11.38 9.01 0.93
CA PHE A 446 -11.63 7.85 0.07
C PHE A 446 -13.10 7.44 0.03
N GLY A 447 -13.44 6.51 -0.87
CA GLY A 447 -14.77 5.91 -0.98
C GLY A 447 -15.71 6.67 -1.92
N TYR A 448 -16.99 6.73 -1.52
CA TYR A 448 -18.06 7.29 -2.33
C TYR A 448 -18.74 8.46 -1.64
N THR A 449 -19.39 9.34 -2.39
CA THR A 449 -20.20 10.43 -1.85
C THR A 449 -21.51 10.51 -2.60
N LEU A 450 -22.63 10.51 -1.87
CA LEU A 450 -23.95 10.66 -2.46
C LEU A 450 -24.42 12.11 -2.30
N TYR A 451 -24.81 12.73 -3.41
CA TYR A 451 -25.39 14.07 -3.44
C TYR A 451 -26.86 13.96 -3.82
N GLU A 452 -27.76 14.44 -2.96
CA GLU A 452 -29.20 14.50 -3.25
C GLU A 452 -29.68 15.95 -3.34
N THR A 453 -30.54 16.25 -4.32
CA THR A 453 -31.28 17.51 -4.42
C THR A 453 -32.64 17.26 -5.08
N THR A 454 -33.53 18.25 -5.08
CA THR A 454 -34.86 18.15 -5.69
C THR A 454 -34.90 18.92 -7.00
N ILE A 455 -35.48 18.32 -8.03
CA ILE A 455 -35.72 18.96 -9.33
C ILE A 455 -37.22 19.02 -9.63
N GLY A 456 -37.65 20.11 -10.27
CA GLY A 456 -39.05 20.36 -10.62
C GLY A 456 -39.39 20.17 -12.10
N SER A 457 -38.38 19.95 -12.95
CA SER A 457 -38.56 19.83 -14.41
C SER A 457 -37.52 18.88 -15.01
N PRO A 458 -37.84 18.21 -16.13
CA PRO A 458 -36.82 17.52 -16.93
C PRO A 458 -35.85 18.52 -17.57
N GLY A 459 -34.74 18.02 -18.12
CA GLY A 459 -33.77 18.89 -18.76
C GLY A 459 -32.40 18.29 -18.95
N VAL A 460 -31.46 19.11 -19.39
CA VAL A 460 -30.05 18.75 -19.49
C VAL A 460 -29.36 19.08 -18.17
N LEU A 461 -28.90 18.04 -17.48
CA LEU A 461 -28.03 18.15 -16.31
C LEU A 461 -26.59 18.30 -16.78
N ARG A 462 -25.88 19.31 -16.28
CA ARG A 462 -24.48 19.58 -16.61
C ARG A 462 -23.67 19.81 -15.34
N GLY A 463 -22.49 19.20 -15.26
CA GLY A 463 -21.59 19.40 -14.13
C GLY A 463 -20.24 18.75 -14.31
N LEU A 464 -19.31 19.12 -13.42
CA LEU A 464 -17.99 18.51 -13.36
C LEU A 464 -17.96 17.48 -12.23
N VAL A 465 -17.76 16.23 -12.59
CA VAL A 465 -17.68 15.11 -11.66
C VAL A 465 -16.26 14.56 -11.67
N ARG A 466 -15.72 14.27 -10.48
CA ARG A 466 -14.44 13.57 -10.33
C ARG A 466 -14.58 12.39 -9.36
N ASP A 467 -14.46 11.14 -9.79
CA ASP A 467 -14.06 10.68 -11.13
C ASP A 467 -15.23 10.12 -11.95
N ARG A 468 -16.18 9.47 -11.28
CA ARG A 468 -17.33 8.84 -11.93
C ARG A 468 -18.59 9.01 -11.09
N GLY A 469 -19.63 9.58 -11.67
CA GLY A 469 -20.91 9.90 -11.00
C GLY A 469 -22.08 9.18 -11.64
N GLN A 470 -22.72 8.30 -10.89
CA GLN A 470 -23.97 7.68 -11.28
C GLN A 470 -25.14 8.60 -10.99
N VAL A 471 -25.93 8.91 -12.02
CA VAL A 471 -27.09 9.79 -11.91
C VAL A 471 -28.36 8.96 -11.81
N PHE A 472 -29.11 9.19 -10.75
CA PHE A 472 -30.42 8.57 -10.51
C PHE A 472 -31.48 9.64 -10.33
N VAL A 473 -32.70 9.32 -10.75
CA VAL A 473 -33.90 10.06 -10.38
C VAL A 473 -34.76 9.16 -9.53
N ASN A 474 -34.95 9.56 -8.27
CA ASN A 474 -35.38 8.69 -7.19
C ASN A 474 -34.45 7.47 -7.11
N THR A 475 -34.91 6.28 -7.47
CA THR A 475 -34.12 5.04 -7.50
C THR A 475 -33.80 4.58 -8.92
N VAL A 476 -34.28 5.28 -9.95
CA VAL A 476 -34.13 4.90 -11.35
C VAL A 476 -32.82 5.44 -11.89
N PHE A 477 -31.98 4.53 -12.40
CA PHE A 477 -30.70 4.88 -13.03
C PHE A 477 -30.91 5.57 -14.38
N ILE A 478 -30.25 6.72 -14.59
CA ILE A 478 -30.31 7.50 -15.83
C ILE A 478 -29.03 7.34 -16.67
N GLY A 479 -27.86 7.35 -16.03
CA GLY A 479 -26.58 7.24 -16.71
C GLY A 479 -25.42 7.75 -15.86
N PHE A 480 -24.29 8.04 -16.52
CA PHE A 480 -23.04 8.47 -15.87
C PHE A 480 -22.61 9.87 -16.27
N LEU A 481 -21.91 10.53 -15.36
CA LEU A 481 -21.08 11.71 -15.59
C LEU A 481 -19.63 11.37 -15.21
N ASP A 482 -18.67 11.83 -16.00
CA ASP A 482 -17.23 11.60 -15.77
C ASP A 482 -16.40 12.75 -16.41
N TYR A 483 -15.11 12.52 -16.66
CA TYR A 483 -14.21 13.51 -17.28
C TYR A 483 -14.63 13.87 -18.72
N GLU A 484 -15.17 12.92 -19.49
CA GLU A 484 -15.57 13.10 -20.88
C GLU A 484 -17.02 13.54 -20.96
N ARG A 485 -17.91 12.83 -20.27
CA ARG A 485 -19.35 13.06 -20.28
C ARG A 485 -19.77 14.01 -19.16
N LYS A 486 -19.85 15.29 -19.50
CA LYS A 486 -20.21 16.39 -18.57
C LYS A 486 -21.69 16.74 -18.56
N ASP A 487 -22.47 16.16 -19.48
CA ASP A 487 -23.91 16.37 -19.55
C ASP A 487 -24.70 15.08 -19.79
N ILE A 488 -25.93 15.10 -19.28
CA ILE A 488 -26.89 14.00 -19.41
C ILE A 488 -28.32 14.55 -19.44
N VAL A 489 -29.17 13.92 -20.25
CA VAL A 489 -30.58 14.29 -20.36
C VAL A 489 -31.38 13.58 -19.26
N ILE A 490 -32.08 14.35 -18.45
CA ILE A 490 -33.05 13.87 -17.46
C ILE A 490 -34.43 13.80 -18.12
N PRO A 491 -35.06 12.61 -18.22
CA PRO A 491 -36.38 12.45 -18.83
C PRO A 491 -37.49 13.05 -17.96
N LEU A 492 -38.65 13.29 -18.57
CA LEU A 492 -39.86 13.69 -17.85
C LEU A 492 -40.36 12.53 -16.99
N ILE A 493 -40.38 12.72 -15.67
CA ILE A 493 -40.94 11.78 -14.70
C ILE A 493 -42.00 12.55 -13.89
N GLN A 494 -43.19 11.99 -13.72
CA GLN A 494 -44.29 12.65 -13.02
C GLN A 494 -43.97 12.81 -11.52
N GLY A 495 -44.20 14.02 -10.98
CA GLY A 495 -44.02 14.36 -9.55
C GLY A 495 -42.75 15.15 -9.25
N TYR A 496 -42.60 15.57 -7.99
CA TYR A 496 -41.31 16.08 -7.50
C TYR A 496 -40.32 14.93 -7.46
N THR A 497 -39.16 15.13 -8.08
CA THR A 497 -38.17 14.07 -8.21
C THR A 497 -36.89 14.40 -7.46
N VAL A 498 -36.40 13.41 -6.70
CA VAL A 498 -35.12 13.50 -6.01
C VAL A 498 -34.03 13.14 -7.00
N LEU A 499 -33.20 14.10 -7.39
CA LEU A 499 -31.99 13.84 -8.15
C LEU A 499 -30.92 13.34 -7.19
N ARG A 500 -30.30 12.20 -7.52
CA ARG A 500 -29.19 11.63 -6.76
C ARG A 500 -27.99 11.45 -7.67
N ILE A 501 -26.82 11.83 -7.18
CA ILE A 501 -25.54 11.61 -7.87
C ILE A 501 -24.63 10.86 -6.91
N LEU A 502 -24.41 9.56 -7.16
CA LEU A 502 -23.45 8.74 -6.42
C LEU A 502 -22.09 8.86 -7.10
N VAL A 503 -21.17 9.59 -6.47
CA VAL A 503 -19.83 9.85 -7.00
C VAL A 503 -18.82 8.94 -6.34
N GLU A 504 -18.02 8.26 -7.15
CA GLU A 504 -16.87 7.48 -6.73
C GLU A 504 -15.58 8.31 -6.89
N ASN A 505 -14.74 8.32 -5.86
CA ASN A 505 -13.33 8.64 -6.02
C ASN A 505 -12.60 7.38 -6.50
N CYS A 506 -12.15 7.37 -7.76
CA CYS A 506 -11.45 6.24 -8.35
C CYS A 506 -9.94 6.24 -8.05
N GLY A 507 -9.40 7.29 -7.42
CA GLY A 507 -7.97 7.45 -7.14
C GLY A 507 -7.49 8.83 -7.59
N ARG A 508 -6.79 9.56 -6.73
CA ARG A 508 -6.19 10.84 -7.11
C ARG A 508 -4.98 10.60 -8.00
N VAL A 509 -4.83 11.47 -9.00
CA VAL A 509 -3.67 11.43 -9.89
C VAL A 509 -2.39 11.52 -9.06
N ASN A 510 -1.47 10.61 -9.34
CA ASN A 510 -0.26 10.41 -8.55
C ASN A 510 1.00 10.97 -9.22
N TYR A 511 0.93 11.41 -10.48
CA TYR A 511 2.07 11.91 -11.26
C TYR A 511 1.68 13.10 -12.15
N GLY A 512 2.63 14.02 -12.37
CA GLY A 512 2.46 15.19 -13.24
C GLY A 512 1.96 16.45 -12.55
N HIS A 513 1.60 17.48 -13.32
CA HIS A 513 1.27 18.81 -12.80
C HIS A 513 -0.17 18.95 -12.29
N ASN A 514 -1.04 17.99 -12.60
CA ASN A 514 -2.47 18.03 -12.29
C ASN A 514 -2.82 17.60 -10.86
N ILE A 515 -1.82 17.27 -10.03
CA ILE A 515 -2.00 16.83 -8.63
C ILE A 515 -2.72 17.89 -7.77
N ASP A 516 -2.49 19.18 -8.03
CA ASP A 516 -3.10 20.30 -7.30
C ASP A 516 -4.62 20.40 -7.55
N GLU A 517 -5.09 19.81 -8.65
CA GLU A 517 -6.48 19.85 -9.05
C GLU A 517 -7.28 18.63 -8.57
N GLN A 518 -6.67 17.65 -7.90
CA GLN A 518 -7.27 16.34 -7.61
C GLN A 518 -8.32 16.33 -6.49
N ARG A 519 -9.11 17.40 -6.36
CA ARG A 519 -10.33 17.39 -5.55
C ARG A 519 -11.37 16.46 -6.18
N LYS A 520 -12.06 15.67 -5.36
CA LYS A 520 -12.97 14.60 -5.80
C LYS A 520 -14.41 14.89 -5.39
N GLY A 521 -15.38 14.21 -5.99
CA GLY A 521 -16.81 14.51 -5.84
C GLY A 521 -17.33 15.44 -6.93
N LEU A 522 -18.22 16.37 -6.55
CA LEU A 522 -18.74 17.39 -7.46
C LEU A 522 -17.88 18.65 -7.39
N ILE A 523 -17.38 19.10 -8.56
CA ILE A 523 -16.49 20.25 -8.66
C ILE A 523 -17.28 21.47 -9.14
N GLY A 524 -17.54 22.39 -8.21
CA GLY A 524 -18.35 23.58 -8.48
C GLY A 524 -19.86 23.27 -8.53
N ASN A 525 -20.63 24.13 -9.20
CA ASN A 525 -22.08 23.99 -9.28
C ASN A 525 -22.49 22.94 -10.32
N ILE A 526 -23.63 22.29 -10.06
CA ILE A 526 -24.36 21.49 -11.04
C ILE A 526 -25.51 22.32 -11.59
N TYR A 527 -25.74 22.25 -12.89
CA TYR A 527 -26.74 23.02 -13.61
C TYR A 527 -27.80 22.10 -14.22
N LEU A 528 -29.06 22.52 -14.16
CA LEU A 528 -30.17 21.93 -14.90
C LEU A 528 -30.75 23.02 -15.81
N ASN A 529 -30.74 22.79 -17.12
CA ASN A 529 -31.16 23.80 -18.12
C ASN A 529 -30.48 25.17 -17.88
N ASN A 530 -29.18 25.16 -17.62
CA ASN A 530 -28.33 26.32 -17.29
C ASN A 530 -28.67 27.04 -15.98
N SER A 531 -29.60 26.52 -15.16
CA SER A 531 -29.89 27.05 -13.83
C SER A 531 -29.15 26.24 -12.75
N PRO A 532 -28.40 26.88 -11.82
CA PRO A 532 -27.68 26.14 -10.78
C PRO A 532 -28.64 25.48 -9.81
N LEU A 533 -28.43 24.19 -9.55
CA LEU A 533 -29.14 23.45 -8.51
C LEU A 533 -28.64 23.88 -7.13
N LYS A 534 -29.53 23.80 -6.13
CA LYS A 534 -29.29 24.21 -4.75
C LYS A 534 -29.82 23.17 -3.76
N ASN A 535 -29.65 23.42 -2.46
CA ASN A 535 -30.22 22.61 -1.38
C ASN A 535 -29.80 21.13 -1.45
N PHE A 536 -28.49 20.90 -1.46
CA PHE A 536 -27.92 19.57 -1.46
C PHE A 536 -27.95 18.93 -0.07
N ARG A 537 -28.33 17.66 -0.02
CA ARG A 537 -28.07 16.74 1.09
C ARG A 537 -26.93 15.82 0.67
N ILE A 538 -25.84 15.82 1.41
CA ILE A 538 -24.62 15.10 1.05
C ILE A 538 -24.33 14.03 2.10
N TYR A 539 -24.13 12.79 1.66
CA TYR A 539 -23.78 11.65 2.50
C TYR A 539 -22.37 11.19 2.19
N SER A 540 -21.55 11.10 3.24
CA SER A 540 -20.20 10.55 3.15
C SER A 540 -20.25 9.02 3.29
N LEU A 541 -19.77 8.31 2.28
CA LEU A 541 -19.66 6.85 2.26
C LEU A 541 -18.17 6.48 2.27
N ASP A 542 -17.52 6.68 3.42
CA ASP A 542 -16.08 6.41 3.59
C ASP A 542 -15.75 4.90 3.68
N MET A 543 -16.78 4.07 3.86
CA MET A 543 -16.72 2.61 3.95
C MET A 543 -15.69 2.10 4.96
N LYS A 544 -15.46 2.83 6.06
CA LYS A 544 -14.59 2.36 7.15
C LYS A 544 -15.26 1.24 7.94
N LYS A 545 -14.51 0.53 8.79
CA LYS A 545 -15.10 -0.50 9.67
C LYS A 545 -16.26 0.03 10.52
N SER A 546 -16.16 1.27 10.99
CA SER A 546 -17.21 1.98 11.74
C SER A 546 -18.48 2.28 10.93
N PHE A 547 -18.38 2.30 9.59
CA PHE A 547 -19.53 2.43 8.69
C PHE A 547 -20.41 1.19 8.78
N PHE A 548 -19.83 0.00 8.64
CA PHE A 548 -20.57 -1.27 8.65
C PHE A 548 -21.13 -1.63 10.02
N GLN A 549 -20.50 -1.17 11.10
CA GLN A 549 -20.99 -1.38 12.47
C GLN A 549 -22.35 -0.72 12.76
N ARG A 550 -22.81 0.18 11.89
CA ARG A 550 -24.12 0.85 12.02
C ARG A 550 -25.28 -0.03 11.59
N PHE A 551 -25.02 -1.03 10.75
CA PHE A 551 -26.06 -1.89 10.21
C PHE A 551 -26.41 -2.99 11.21
N SER A 552 -27.60 -2.88 11.78
CA SER A 552 -28.19 -3.94 12.60
C SER A 552 -28.53 -5.18 11.75
N SER A 553 -28.68 -6.35 12.38
CA SER A 553 -29.07 -7.58 11.68
C SER A 553 -30.41 -7.44 10.94
N SER A 554 -31.33 -6.62 11.44
CA SER A 554 -32.62 -6.34 10.82
C SER A 554 -32.55 -5.43 9.58
N ALA A 555 -31.39 -4.82 9.30
CA ALA A 555 -31.22 -3.98 8.12
C ALA A 555 -31.16 -4.80 6.81
N TRP A 556 -30.86 -6.09 6.90
CA TRP A 556 -30.55 -6.94 5.76
C TRP A 556 -31.78 -7.69 5.24
N ASN A 557 -31.97 -7.67 3.92
CA ASN A 557 -33.05 -8.35 3.22
C ASN A 557 -32.53 -9.54 2.41
N LEU A 558 -33.41 -10.45 1.97
CA LEU A 558 -33.03 -11.57 1.09
C LEU A 558 -32.69 -11.08 -0.32
N VAL A 559 -31.59 -11.54 -0.89
CA VAL A 559 -31.14 -11.13 -2.24
C VAL A 559 -32.22 -11.42 -3.29
N PRO A 560 -32.64 -10.42 -4.10
CA PRO A 560 -33.60 -10.63 -5.17
C PRO A 560 -32.97 -11.42 -6.33
N GLU A 561 -33.79 -11.97 -7.24
CA GLU A 561 -33.29 -12.76 -8.38
C GLU A 561 -32.38 -11.95 -9.32
N THR A 562 -32.63 -10.65 -9.49
CA THR A 562 -31.83 -9.78 -10.37
C THR A 562 -31.59 -8.42 -9.71
N PRO A 563 -30.54 -8.30 -8.88
CA PRO A 563 -30.22 -7.05 -8.20
C PRO A 563 -29.52 -6.08 -9.16
N VAL A 564 -30.28 -5.10 -9.67
CA VAL A 564 -29.76 -4.05 -10.59
C VAL A 564 -29.83 -2.66 -9.95
N PHE A 565 -29.07 -2.46 -8.87
CA PHE A 565 -28.96 -1.20 -8.14
C PHE A 565 -27.73 -1.19 -7.20
N PRO A 566 -27.26 -0.01 -6.74
CA PRO A 566 -26.19 0.06 -5.76
C PRO A 566 -26.60 -0.60 -4.44
N ALA A 567 -25.84 -1.61 -3.98
CA ALA A 567 -26.16 -2.35 -2.77
C ALA A 567 -24.94 -3.04 -2.14
N PHE A 568 -25.05 -3.32 -0.85
CA PHE A 568 -24.15 -4.18 -0.10
C PHE A 568 -24.69 -5.60 -0.08
N PHE A 569 -23.86 -6.59 -0.41
CA PHE A 569 -24.19 -8.01 -0.40
C PHE A 569 -23.36 -8.70 0.67
N LEU A 570 -24.04 -9.41 1.57
CA LEU A 570 -23.43 -10.08 2.70
C LEU A 570 -23.44 -11.59 2.49
N GLY A 571 -22.26 -12.19 2.61
CA GLY A 571 -22.07 -13.63 2.64
C GLY A 571 -21.14 -14.07 3.77
N ALA A 572 -21.13 -15.37 3.99
CA ALA A 572 -20.38 -16.03 5.06
C ALA A 572 -19.49 -17.10 4.45
N LEU A 573 -18.17 -16.90 4.50
CA LEU A 573 -17.17 -17.84 3.98
C LEU A 573 -16.70 -18.77 5.11
N PRO A 574 -17.06 -20.07 5.09
CA PRO A 574 -16.55 -21.03 6.06
C PRO A 574 -15.12 -21.46 5.72
N VAL A 575 -14.23 -21.40 6.70
CA VAL A 575 -12.83 -21.83 6.62
C VAL A 575 -12.60 -22.89 7.69
N ALA A 576 -12.61 -24.17 7.29
CA ALA A 576 -12.56 -25.30 8.21
C ALA A 576 -11.15 -25.58 8.76
N LEU A 577 -10.12 -25.39 7.94
CA LEU A 577 -8.71 -25.62 8.27
C LEU A 577 -7.98 -24.30 8.54
N SER A 578 -6.65 -24.36 8.71
CA SER A 578 -5.82 -23.16 8.76
C SER A 578 -6.08 -22.29 7.54
N PRO A 579 -6.35 -20.98 7.70
CA PRO A 579 -6.58 -20.08 6.58
C PRO A 579 -5.39 -20.03 5.62
N LEU A 580 -5.69 -20.08 4.31
CA LEU A 580 -4.72 -20.08 3.22
C LEU A 580 -5.01 -18.92 2.26
N ASP A 581 -4.00 -18.52 1.52
CA ASP A 581 -4.15 -17.53 0.45
C ASP A 581 -5.12 -18.04 -0.64
N THR A 582 -5.91 -17.13 -1.20
CA THR A 582 -6.82 -17.43 -2.30
C THR A 582 -7.01 -16.21 -3.20
N PHE A 583 -7.68 -16.38 -4.33
CA PHE A 583 -8.05 -15.31 -5.24
C PHE A 583 -9.56 -15.29 -5.44
N MET A 584 -10.20 -14.17 -5.14
CA MET A 584 -11.64 -14.00 -5.28
C MET A 584 -11.99 -13.53 -6.70
N LYS A 585 -12.85 -14.28 -7.39
CA LYS A 585 -13.35 -13.97 -8.73
C LYS A 585 -14.83 -13.57 -8.65
N LEU A 586 -15.14 -12.43 -9.25
CA LEU A 586 -16.46 -11.80 -9.24
C LEU A 586 -17.12 -11.85 -10.61
N GLU A 587 -17.30 -13.06 -11.13
CA GLU A 587 -17.92 -13.27 -12.45
C GLU A 587 -19.41 -12.91 -12.42
N GLY A 588 -19.86 -12.14 -13.41
CA GLY A 588 -21.23 -11.63 -13.49
C GLY A 588 -21.51 -10.39 -12.64
N TRP A 589 -20.54 -9.91 -11.86
CA TRP A 589 -20.59 -8.61 -11.20
C TRP A 589 -20.02 -7.53 -12.12
N GLU A 590 -20.44 -6.27 -11.95
CA GLU A 590 -20.03 -5.18 -12.84
C GLU A 590 -18.86 -4.39 -12.25
N LYS A 591 -19.07 -3.73 -11.11
CA LYS A 591 -18.04 -2.88 -10.49
C LYS A 591 -18.34 -2.64 -9.02
N GLY A 592 -17.30 -2.66 -8.19
CA GLY A 592 -17.50 -2.44 -6.78
C GLY A 592 -16.26 -2.62 -5.91
N VAL A 593 -16.50 -2.92 -4.64
CA VAL A 593 -15.48 -3.03 -3.59
C VAL A 593 -15.79 -4.22 -2.68
N VAL A 594 -14.76 -4.93 -2.25
CA VAL A 594 -14.88 -6.12 -1.39
C VAL A 594 -14.31 -5.86 0.00
N PHE A 595 -15.00 -6.35 1.03
CA PHE A 595 -14.56 -6.31 2.42
C PHE A 595 -14.59 -7.72 3.02
N ILE A 596 -13.50 -8.10 3.69
CA ILE A 596 -13.35 -9.38 4.40
C ILE A 596 -13.10 -9.09 5.87
N ASN A 597 -14.00 -9.54 6.76
CA ASN A 597 -13.92 -9.28 8.21
C ASN A 597 -13.73 -7.78 8.55
N GLY A 598 -14.33 -6.91 7.73
CA GLY A 598 -14.22 -5.45 7.85
C GLY A 598 -12.91 -4.84 7.31
N GLN A 599 -12.01 -5.64 6.74
CA GLN A 599 -10.83 -5.16 5.99
C GLN A 599 -11.19 -4.96 4.52
N ASN A 600 -10.80 -3.83 3.95
CA ASN A 600 -11.10 -3.51 2.55
C ASN A 600 -10.07 -4.17 1.62
N LEU A 601 -10.51 -5.14 0.83
CA LEU A 601 -9.67 -5.87 -0.10
C LEU A 601 -9.27 -5.03 -1.32
N GLY A 602 -10.15 -4.10 -1.71
CA GLY A 602 -9.96 -3.22 -2.86
C GLY A 602 -11.08 -3.33 -3.88
N ARG A 603 -10.84 -2.71 -5.04
CA ARG A 603 -11.83 -2.53 -6.11
C ARG A 603 -11.80 -3.68 -7.11
N TYR A 604 -12.95 -4.03 -7.65
CA TYR A 604 -13.06 -4.87 -8.86
C TYR A 604 -13.83 -4.12 -9.94
N TRP A 605 -13.54 -4.46 -11.19
CA TRP A 605 -14.27 -3.93 -12.34
C TRP A 605 -14.17 -4.90 -13.52
N ASN A 606 -15.32 -5.24 -14.11
CA ASN A 606 -15.42 -6.22 -15.20
C ASN A 606 -14.73 -5.81 -16.52
N ILE A 607 -14.29 -4.56 -16.66
CA ILE A 607 -13.54 -4.12 -17.85
C ILE A 607 -12.10 -4.63 -17.87
N GLY A 608 -11.63 -5.22 -16.76
CA GLY A 608 -10.28 -5.78 -16.65
C GLY A 608 -9.18 -4.71 -16.64
N PRO A 609 -7.90 -5.09 -16.80
CA PRO A 609 -7.45 -6.46 -17.05
C PRO A 609 -7.60 -7.38 -15.82
N GLN A 610 -7.77 -6.81 -14.62
CA GLN A 610 -7.96 -7.57 -13.38
C GLN A 610 -9.33 -8.22 -13.26
N GLU A 611 -9.31 -9.55 -13.13
CA GLU A 611 -10.51 -10.38 -12.95
C GLU A 611 -10.59 -11.02 -11.55
N THR A 612 -9.46 -11.09 -10.83
CA THR A 612 -9.40 -11.65 -9.48
C THR A 612 -8.76 -10.71 -8.46
N LEU A 613 -9.27 -10.70 -7.24
CA LEU A 613 -8.68 -10.00 -6.08
C LEU A 613 -7.93 -10.97 -5.19
N TYR A 614 -6.67 -10.66 -4.87
CA TYR A 614 -5.88 -11.43 -3.92
C TYR A 614 -6.45 -11.30 -2.51
N LEU A 615 -6.76 -12.44 -1.88
CA LEU A 615 -7.21 -12.54 -0.50
C LEU A 615 -6.13 -13.25 0.34
N PRO A 616 -5.37 -12.49 1.16
CA PRO A 616 -4.40 -13.05 2.08
C PRO A 616 -5.06 -13.97 3.10
N GLY A 617 -4.52 -15.17 3.29
CA GLY A 617 -4.91 -16.07 4.39
C GLY A 617 -4.77 -15.42 5.77
N ALA A 618 -3.81 -14.50 5.93
CA ALA A 618 -3.62 -13.71 7.14
C ALA A 618 -4.80 -12.78 7.50
N TRP A 619 -5.76 -12.56 6.61
CA TRP A 619 -6.98 -11.76 6.86
C TRP A 619 -8.23 -12.61 7.11
N LEU A 620 -8.07 -13.92 7.02
CA LEU A 620 -9.08 -14.91 7.29
C LEU A 620 -8.85 -15.53 8.68
N ASP A 621 -9.94 -15.81 9.36
CA ASP A 621 -9.98 -16.54 10.61
C ASP A 621 -10.43 -17.98 10.37
N GLN A 622 -10.04 -18.90 11.26
CA GLN A 622 -10.65 -20.22 11.28
C GLN A 622 -12.12 -20.09 11.71
N GLY A 623 -13.04 -20.68 10.94
CA GLY A 623 -14.48 -20.57 11.16
C GLY A 623 -15.17 -19.71 10.10
N ILE A 624 -16.16 -18.91 10.51
CA ILE A 624 -16.99 -18.13 9.58
C ILE A 624 -16.39 -16.74 9.40
N ASN A 625 -16.07 -16.42 8.15
CA ASN A 625 -15.55 -15.11 7.74
C ASN A 625 -16.65 -14.30 7.06
N GLN A 626 -16.76 -13.03 7.42
CA GLN A 626 -17.72 -12.12 6.82
C GLN A 626 -17.18 -11.62 5.47
N VAL A 627 -17.98 -11.76 4.42
CA VAL A 627 -17.70 -11.20 3.09
C VAL A 627 -18.78 -10.18 2.76
N ILE A 628 -18.40 -8.92 2.56
CA ILE A 628 -19.29 -7.86 2.10
C ILE A 628 -18.82 -7.38 0.73
N VAL A 629 -19.70 -7.37 -0.25
CA VAL A 629 -19.44 -6.78 -1.57
C VAL A 629 -20.35 -5.58 -1.74
N PHE A 630 -19.78 -4.39 -1.93
CA PHE A 630 -20.54 -3.25 -2.42
C PHE A 630 -20.50 -3.27 -3.95
N GLU A 631 -21.63 -3.52 -4.59
CA GLU A 631 -21.79 -3.50 -6.05
C GLU A 631 -22.54 -2.24 -6.46
N GLU A 632 -22.04 -1.59 -7.51
CA GLU A 632 -22.53 -0.30 -7.97
C GLU A 632 -23.78 -0.40 -8.83
N ARG A 633 -23.96 -1.49 -9.59
CA ARG A 633 -25.00 -1.58 -10.59
C ARG A 633 -25.63 -2.95 -10.74
N ALA A 634 -24.86 -3.99 -11.03
CA ALA A 634 -25.41 -5.31 -11.35
C ALA A 634 -24.62 -6.40 -10.62
N ALA A 635 -25.29 -7.07 -9.68
CA ALA A 635 -24.64 -8.08 -8.85
C ALA A 635 -24.71 -9.47 -9.49
N GLY A 636 -23.59 -10.17 -9.46
CA GLY A 636 -23.54 -11.58 -9.86
C GLY A 636 -24.11 -12.50 -8.77
N PRO A 637 -24.54 -13.72 -9.13
CA PRO A 637 -25.19 -14.64 -8.20
C PRO A 637 -24.20 -15.35 -7.25
N VAL A 638 -22.91 -15.38 -7.61
CA VAL A 638 -21.89 -16.20 -6.97
C VAL A 638 -20.59 -15.41 -6.86
N ILE A 639 -19.86 -15.64 -5.76
CA ILE A 639 -18.48 -15.25 -5.54
C ILE A 639 -17.65 -16.54 -5.60
N GLN A 640 -16.67 -16.60 -6.50
CA GLN A 640 -15.82 -17.78 -6.68
C GLN A 640 -14.44 -17.54 -6.04
N PHE A 641 -13.77 -18.62 -5.66
CA PHE A 641 -12.41 -18.59 -5.14
C PHE A 641 -11.52 -19.54 -5.95
N THR A 642 -10.32 -19.08 -6.32
CA THR A 642 -9.38 -19.82 -7.15
C THR A 642 -7.99 -19.82 -6.51
N GLU A 643 -7.18 -20.82 -6.86
CA GLU A 643 -5.77 -20.90 -6.45
C GLU A 643 -4.85 -20.00 -7.27
N THR A 644 -5.27 -19.64 -8.47
CA THR A 644 -4.49 -18.87 -9.43
C THR A 644 -5.15 -17.52 -9.74
N PRO A 645 -4.37 -16.43 -9.86
CA PRO A 645 -4.89 -15.13 -10.24
C PRO A 645 -5.12 -15.03 -11.75
N HIS A 646 -6.25 -14.43 -12.15
CA HIS A 646 -6.60 -14.10 -13.53
C HIS A 646 -6.48 -12.60 -13.75
N LEU A 647 -5.55 -12.23 -14.64
CA LEU A 647 -5.12 -10.84 -14.83
C LEU A 647 -5.30 -10.31 -16.27
N GLY A 648 -6.13 -10.95 -17.09
CA GLY A 648 -6.42 -10.48 -18.44
C GLY A 648 -5.37 -10.86 -19.49
N ARG A 649 -5.39 -10.18 -20.65
CA ARG A 649 -4.53 -10.46 -21.81
C ARG A 649 -3.19 -9.73 -21.71
N ASN A 650 -2.12 -10.47 -21.99
CA ASN A 650 -0.74 -10.01 -21.93
C ASN A 650 -0.37 -9.10 -23.12
N GLN A 651 0.38 -8.03 -22.83
CA GLN A 651 1.10 -7.19 -23.79
C GLN A 651 2.56 -7.07 -23.34
N TYR A 652 3.48 -7.33 -24.26
CA TYR A 652 4.90 -7.14 -24.01
C TYR A 652 5.27 -5.66 -24.15
N ILE A 653 6.01 -5.15 -23.18
CA ILE A 653 6.71 -3.87 -23.27
C ILE A 653 7.99 -4.10 -24.10
N HIS A 654 8.27 -3.20 -25.04
CA HIS A 654 9.42 -3.26 -25.94
C HIS A 654 10.35 -2.07 -25.75
#